data_AF-Q8YZF0-F1
#
_entry.id   AF-Q8YZF0-F1
#
_cell.length_a   1.000
_cell.length_b   1.000
_cell.length_c   1.000
_cell.angle_alpha   90.00
_cell.angle_beta   90.00
_cell.angle_gamma   90.00
#
_symmetry.space_group_name_H-M   'P 1'
#
loop_
_entity.id
_entity.type
_entity.pdbx_description
1 polymer ?
#
loop_
_entity_poly.entity_id
_entity_poly.type
_entity_poly.pdbx_seq_one_letter_code
_entity_poly.pdbx_strand_id
1 'polypeptide(L)'
;MLFVVDRADLDYQTSKEFNYFSPECVDTTDNTGQLVTQMAGDSRLIVTTIQKLNRAIKSPRHEAAMSGLKDQPIVFIFDECHRSQFGETHKNILKFFTQAQMFGFTGTPIFADNATSNQHGKRTTRDLFQECLHKYVITNAIADENVLKFSVEYWGGMKRKDGTLITEPKSDRFETPERISGIVDWIIANHHRKTHGKKFSAMLCVSNVDTLITYYEIFKNQQQQGLHNLRIITIFTPSDNEEDEDANGLIGEPDFNISNDTSSRSHSRDKLNEFIADYNQMYKTQHSAKDGQAFYAYYKDISKRMKDRDRENFQDAERADILLVVNMFITGFDVKKLNTLYVDKNLKYHGLIQAYSRTNRILGELKSQGNIVCFRNLKENTDQAVSLFSDPNANEQIFIEPYEYYIEKFNQGVEELRAIATIPNDVNKLISEDDQVNFVKAFRNLIRLQDVSKSFTEFSFSDLNLDEQTFEDYKSKYLDIYDKTRSKPDDEKESLVEEVDFELELIHRDEINVTYILKLLANLQRDIKDDATQEDYQNQKASILELIGKEAQLRSKRDLLEKFIEQRLPTLEPQEKLETVFQDFWTQERIEAIEQLCLEENLQVTTVNQMIADYKFSGKEPLRETMLSACNEKPKLLERKKIFGRVVAKLLDIINKFDDALGELGEEE
;
A
#
# COMPACT_ATOMS: atom_id res chain seq x y z
N MET A 1 20.89 -29.21 -8.70
CA MET A 1 19.76 -28.42 -9.22
C MET A 1 20.15 -26.96 -9.16
N LEU A 2 19.94 -26.21 -10.24
CA LEU A 2 20.17 -24.78 -10.30
C LEU A 2 18.84 -24.05 -10.44
N PHE A 3 18.56 -23.14 -9.50
CA PHE A 3 17.47 -22.18 -9.60
C PHE A 3 18.05 -20.88 -10.15
N VAL A 4 17.58 -20.48 -11.33
CA VAL A 4 18.11 -19.34 -12.08
C VAL A 4 17.06 -18.26 -12.14
N VAL A 5 17.36 -17.12 -11.53
CA VAL A 5 16.49 -15.95 -11.51
C VAL A 5 17.07 -14.82 -12.36
N ASP A 6 16.25 -13.84 -12.71
CA ASP A 6 16.76 -12.58 -13.25
C ASP A 6 17.36 -11.70 -12.13
N ARG A 7 18.30 -10.83 -12.50
CA ARG A 7 19.06 -9.97 -11.57
C ARG A 7 18.15 -9.00 -10.81
N ALA A 8 17.02 -8.60 -11.41
CA ALA A 8 16.05 -7.69 -10.80
C ALA A 8 15.12 -8.38 -9.77
N ASP A 9 14.90 -9.70 -9.92
CA ASP A 9 13.91 -10.48 -9.15
C ASP A 9 14.51 -11.16 -7.91
N LEU A 10 15.85 -11.21 -7.79
CA LEU A 10 16.51 -11.67 -6.57
C LEU A 10 16.40 -10.60 -5.48
N ASP A 11 15.18 -10.37 -4.99
CA ASP A 11 14.93 -9.46 -3.88
C ASP A 11 15.43 -10.05 -2.54
N TYR A 12 15.35 -9.24 -1.49
CA TYR A 12 15.76 -9.64 -0.14
C TYR A 12 14.90 -10.79 0.42
N GLN A 13 13.65 -10.92 -0.01
CA GLN A 13 12.71 -11.93 0.47
C GLN A 13 13.00 -13.28 -0.18
N THR A 14 13.15 -13.34 -1.50
CA THR A 14 13.58 -14.50 -2.27
C THR A 14 14.90 -15.04 -1.71
N SER A 15 15.85 -14.15 -1.43
CA SER A 15 17.13 -14.51 -0.80
C SER A 15 16.96 -15.11 0.60
N LYS A 16 16.02 -14.60 1.40
CA LYS A 16 15.76 -15.09 2.76
C LYS A 16 15.04 -16.44 2.75
N GLU A 17 14.08 -16.62 1.86
CA GLU A 17 13.34 -17.88 1.70
C GLU A 17 14.27 -19.00 1.24
N PHE A 18 15.08 -18.79 0.20
CA PHE A 18 16.02 -19.81 -0.26
C PHE A 18 17.08 -20.15 0.79
N ASN A 19 17.64 -19.15 1.49
CA ASN A 19 18.59 -19.41 2.58
C ASN A 19 17.96 -20.13 3.78
N TYR A 20 16.65 -19.99 4.01
CA TYR A 20 15.94 -20.75 5.03
C TYR A 20 15.90 -22.25 4.71
N PHE A 21 15.66 -22.61 3.43
CA PHE A 21 15.60 -24.01 3.00
C PHE A 21 16.98 -24.64 2.77
N SER A 22 17.95 -23.87 2.28
CA SER A 22 19.32 -24.31 2.09
C SER A 22 20.28 -23.18 2.47
N PRO A 23 20.92 -23.25 3.65
CA PRO A 23 21.89 -22.25 4.07
C PRO A 23 22.96 -22.05 3.01
N GLU A 24 23.32 -20.79 2.75
CA GLU A 24 24.36 -20.38 1.79
C GLU A 24 24.07 -20.73 0.32
N CYS A 25 22.85 -21.13 -0.05
CA CYS A 25 22.53 -21.44 -1.45
C CYS A 25 22.36 -20.20 -2.35
N VAL A 26 22.23 -19.01 -1.75
CA VAL A 26 22.07 -17.74 -2.48
C VAL A 26 23.36 -16.95 -2.40
N ASP A 27 23.98 -16.70 -3.56
CA ASP A 27 25.11 -15.80 -3.68
C ASP A 27 24.65 -14.43 -4.22
N THR A 28 24.63 -13.43 -3.34
CA THR A 28 24.27 -12.05 -3.68
C THR A 28 25.42 -11.25 -4.28
N THR A 29 26.63 -11.80 -4.39
CA THR A 29 27.84 -11.09 -4.86
C THR A 29 28.02 -11.20 -6.37
N ASP A 30 28.58 -10.19 -7.04
CA ASP A 30 28.88 -10.28 -8.48
C ASP A 30 30.05 -11.26 -8.81
N ASN A 31 30.61 -11.93 -7.79
CA ASN A 31 31.75 -12.82 -7.94
C ASN A 31 31.33 -14.22 -8.42
N THR A 32 31.82 -14.63 -9.58
CA THR A 32 31.57 -15.98 -10.13
C THR A 32 32.33 -17.08 -9.39
N GLY A 33 33.33 -16.75 -8.57
CA GLY A 33 34.15 -17.74 -7.86
C GLY A 33 33.37 -18.55 -6.82
N GLN A 34 32.45 -17.92 -6.09
CA GLN A 34 31.62 -18.62 -5.11
C GLN A 34 30.61 -19.53 -5.80
N LEU A 35 29.95 -19.06 -6.87
CA LEU A 35 29.11 -19.90 -7.72
C LEU A 35 29.86 -21.15 -8.24
N VAL A 36 31.07 -20.97 -8.78
CA VAL A 36 31.88 -22.09 -9.28
C VAL A 36 32.29 -23.04 -8.16
N THR A 37 32.62 -22.52 -6.98
CA THR A 37 32.95 -23.35 -5.80
C THR A 37 31.75 -24.17 -5.35
N GLN A 38 30.55 -23.57 -5.31
CA GLN A 38 29.31 -24.27 -4.98
C GLN A 38 28.98 -25.35 -6.00
N MET A 39 29.10 -25.02 -7.30
CA MET A 39 28.83 -25.95 -8.39
C MET A 39 29.81 -27.12 -8.44
N ALA A 40 31.09 -26.89 -8.13
CA ALA A 40 32.11 -27.93 -8.09
C ALA A 40 32.14 -28.73 -6.75
N GLY A 41 31.43 -28.24 -5.73
CA GLY A 41 31.32 -28.89 -4.41
C GLY A 41 30.08 -29.79 -4.28
N ASP A 42 29.68 -30.06 -3.03
CA ASP A 42 28.56 -30.96 -2.69
C ASP A 42 27.18 -30.27 -2.67
N SER A 43 27.08 -29.03 -3.18
CA SER A 43 25.83 -28.25 -3.12
C SER A 43 24.78 -28.82 -4.08
N ARG A 44 23.68 -29.35 -3.53
CA ARG A 44 22.61 -29.96 -4.33
C ARG A 44 21.62 -28.94 -4.92
N LEU A 45 21.48 -27.79 -4.27
CA LEU A 45 20.63 -26.67 -4.68
C LEU A 45 21.48 -25.40 -4.70
N ILE A 46 21.44 -24.68 -5.82
CA ILE A 46 22.21 -23.45 -6.02
C ILE A 46 21.29 -22.42 -6.64
N VAL A 47 21.22 -21.22 -6.05
CA VAL A 47 20.44 -20.09 -6.57
C VAL A 47 21.41 -19.06 -7.14
N THR A 48 21.26 -18.74 -8.42
CA THR A 48 22.14 -17.81 -9.13
C THR A 48 21.36 -16.96 -10.12
N THR A 49 21.95 -15.86 -10.56
CA THR A 49 21.42 -15.13 -11.72
C THR A 49 21.93 -15.74 -13.03
N ILE A 50 21.15 -15.55 -14.10
CA ILE A 50 21.49 -16.02 -15.45
C ILE A 50 22.81 -15.40 -15.97
N GLN A 51 23.08 -14.13 -15.65
CA GLN A 51 24.30 -13.43 -16.06
C GLN A 51 25.55 -13.98 -15.36
N LYS A 52 25.46 -14.30 -14.06
CA LYS A 52 26.57 -14.91 -13.31
C LYS A 52 26.91 -16.29 -13.85
N LEU A 53 25.89 -17.10 -14.11
CA LEU A 53 26.06 -18.43 -14.73
C LEU A 53 26.73 -18.33 -16.10
N ASN A 54 26.29 -17.40 -16.96
CA ASN A 54 26.91 -17.18 -18.28
C ASN A 54 28.38 -16.79 -18.16
N ARG A 55 28.71 -15.86 -17.25
CA ARG A 55 30.09 -15.43 -16.99
C ARG A 55 30.95 -16.58 -16.46
N ALA A 56 30.41 -17.42 -15.59
CA ALA A 56 31.11 -18.59 -15.06
C ALA A 56 31.47 -19.59 -16.18
N ILE A 57 30.52 -19.86 -17.07
CA ILE A 57 30.69 -20.77 -18.22
C ILE A 57 31.71 -20.23 -19.24
N LYS A 58 31.69 -18.91 -19.52
CA LYS A 58 32.57 -18.28 -20.51
C LYS A 58 34.00 -18.03 -20.01
N SER A 59 34.22 -18.03 -18.70
CA SER A 59 35.50 -17.66 -18.10
C SER A 59 36.55 -18.78 -18.24
N PRO A 60 37.68 -18.56 -18.94
CA PRO A 60 38.75 -19.56 -19.07
C PRO A 60 39.33 -19.97 -17.70
N ARG A 61 39.28 -19.06 -16.72
CA ARG A 61 39.76 -19.30 -15.36
C ARG A 61 39.00 -20.41 -14.64
N HIS A 62 37.72 -20.58 -14.97
CA HIS A 62 36.82 -21.53 -14.31
C HIS A 62 36.65 -22.85 -15.07
N GLU A 63 37.23 -22.94 -16.28
CA GLU A 63 37.07 -24.08 -17.19
C GLU A 63 37.47 -25.41 -16.53
N ALA A 64 38.61 -25.45 -15.82
CA ALA A 64 39.08 -26.65 -15.15
C ALA A 64 38.08 -27.15 -14.08
N ALA A 65 37.57 -26.24 -13.24
CA ALA A 65 36.62 -26.58 -12.17
C ALA A 65 35.23 -26.97 -12.70
N MET A 66 34.80 -26.34 -13.79
CA MET A 66 33.48 -26.57 -14.39
C MET A 66 33.46 -27.76 -15.37
N SER A 67 34.62 -28.19 -15.88
CA SER A 67 34.71 -29.27 -16.88
C SER A 67 34.06 -30.58 -16.43
N GLY A 68 34.20 -30.94 -15.15
CA GLY A 68 33.62 -32.16 -14.57
C GLY A 68 32.09 -32.12 -14.44
N LEU A 69 31.47 -30.95 -14.56
CA LEU A 69 30.01 -30.75 -14.47
C LEU A 69 29.33 -30.84 -15.83
N LYS A 70 30.11 -30.83 -16.92
CA LYS A 70 29.62 -30.78 -18.30
C LYS A 70 28.63 -31.89 -18.61
N ASP A 71 28.98 -33.11 -18.20
CA ASP A 71 28.24 -34.35 -18.48
C ASP A 71 27.42 -34.83 -17.28
N GLN A 72 27.29 -34.02 -16.23
CA GLN A 72 26.45 -34.37 -15.09
C GLN A 72 24.96 -34.07 -15.37
N PRO A 73 24.03 -34.87 -14.82
CA PRO A 73 22.61 -34.62 -14.93
C PRO A 73 22.22 -33.41 -14.08
N ILE A 74 22.02 -32.26 -14.72
CA ILE A 74 21.71 -31.01 -14.03
C ILE A 74 20.31 -30.55 -14.41
N VAL A 75 19.48 -30.35 -13.39
CA VAL A 75 18.16 -29.72 -13.52
C VAL A 75 18.29 -28.22 -13.32
N PHE A 76 17.82 -27.44 -14.30
CA PHE A 76 17.66 -26.00 -14.25
C PHE A 76 16.19 -25.65 -14.08
N ILE A 77 15.91 -24.75 -13.15
CA ILE A 77 14.60 -24.11 -12.99
C ILE A 77 14.82 -22.63 -13.21
N PHE A 78 14.19 -22.08 -14.23
CA PHE A 78 14.25 -20.66 -14.54
C PHE A 78 12.97 -19.98 -14.04
N ASP A 79 13.12 -18.88 -13.31
CA ASP A 79 12.03 -18.00 -12.93
C ASP A 79 11.97 -16.79 -13.87
N GLU A 80 10.76 -16.26 -14.07
CA GLU A 80 10.43 -15.23 -15.05
C GLU A 80 11.21 -15.40 -16.36
N CYS A 81 10.87 -16.42 -17.17
CA CYS A 81 11.56 -16.73 -18.42
C CYS A 81 11.28 -15.73 -19.57
N HIS A 82 11.53 -14.44 -19.33
CA HIS A 82 11.36 -13.34 -20.26
C HIS A 82 12.65 -12.99 -21.03
N ARG A 83 12.44 -12.28 -22.13
CA ARG A 83 13.07 -12.49 -23.46
C ARG A 83 14.54 -12.07 -23.63
N SER A 84 15.06 -11.13 -22.85
CA SER A 84 16.35 -10.46 -23.09
C SER A 84 17.56 -11.38 -22.87
N GLN A 85 17.53 -12.17 -21.81
CA GLN A 85 18.67 -12.98 -21.38
C GLN A 85 18.79 -14.33 -22.12
N PHE A 86 17.67 -14.88 -22.60
CA PHE A 86 17.61 -16.25 -23.11
C PHE A 86 18.11 -16.43 -24.56
N GLY A 87 18.53 -15.37 -25.25
CA GLY A 87 19.05 -15.48 -26.62
C GLY A 87 20.40 -16.21 -26.67
N GLU A 88 21.46 -15.50 -26.28
CA GLU A 88 22.83 -16.00 -26.33
C GLU A 88 23.21 -16.80 -25.08
N THR A 89 22.83 -16.32 -23.90
CA THR A 89 23.16 -16.97 -22.63
C THR A 89 22.60 -18.39 -22.56
N HIS A 90 21.34 -18.59 -22.95
CA HIS A 90 20.73 -19.91 -22.98
C HIS A 90 21.44 -20.86 -23.96
N LYS A 91 21.82 -20.38 -25.15
CA LYS A 91 22.63 -21.16 -26.10
C LYS A 91 23.97 -21.58 -25.48
N ASN A 92 24.61 -20.69 -24.74
CA ASN A 92 25.89 -20.99 -24.09
C ASN A 92 25.72 -22.02 -22.98
N ILE A 93 24.64 -21.94 -22.19
CA ILE A 93 24.30 -22.94 -21.16
C ILE A 93 24.06 -24.31 -21.79
N LEU A 94 23.22 -24.39 -22.83
CA LEU A 94 22.95 -25.63 -23.56
C LEU A 94 24.17 -26.21 -24.28
N LYS A 95 25.08 -25.35 -24.75
CA LYS A 95 26.34 -25.77 -25.38
C LYS A 95 27.32 -26.33 -24.34
N PHE A 96 27.30 -25.78 -23.13
CA PHE A 96 28.17 -26.23 -22.05
C PHE A 96 27.65 -27.53 -21.43
N PHE A 97 26.43 -27.56 -20.90
CA PHE A 97 25.88 -28.72 -20.21
C PHE A 97 25.20 -29.69 -21.18
N THR A 98 25.75 -30.90 -21.33
CA THR A 98 25.28 -31.90 -22.30
C THR A 98 24.10 -32.74 -21.78
N GLN A 99 23.92 -32.83 -20.47
CA GLN A 99 22.81 -33.54 -19.80
C GLN A 99 21.93 -32.59 -18.96
N ALA A 100 21.59 -31.43 -19.52
CA ALA A 100 20.73 -30.45 -18.86
C ALA A 100 19.24 -30.75 -19.08
N GLN A 101 18.43 -30.69 -18.01
CA GLN A 101 16.98 -30.64 -18.07
C GLN A 101 16.51 -29.26 -17.60
N MET A 102 15.65 -28.59 -18.38
CA MET A 102 15.27 -27.20 -18.13
C MET A 102 13.78 -27.05 -17.96
N PHE A 103 13.38 -26.41 -16.87
CA PHE A 103 12.00 -26.00 -16.59
C PHE A 103 11.97 -24.47 -16.51
N GLY A 104 10.88 -23.86 -16.98
CA GLY A 104 10.71 -22.42 -16.99
C GLY A 104 9.35 -22.03 -16.45
N PHE A 105 9.35 -21.07 -15.52
CA PHE A 105 8.15 -20.40 -15.03
C PHE A 105 8.09 -19.00 -15.63
N THR A 106 6.91 -18.58 -16.07
CA THR A 106 6.70 -17.19 -16.52
C THR A 106 5.23 -16.84 -16.43
N GLY A 107 4.93 -15.64 -15.93
CA GLY A 107 3.59 -15.08 -16.00
C GLY A 107 3.21 -14.60 -17.41
N THR A 108 4.20 -14.35 -18.27
CA THR A 108 4.00 -13.74 -19.59
C THR A 108 4.77 -14.47 -20.69
N PRO A 109 4.25 -15.61 -21.15
CA PRO A 109 4.85 -16.38 -22.23
C PRO A 109 4.93 -15.59 -23.55
N ILE A 110 5.90 -16.01 -24.35
CA ILE A 110 6.25 -15.41 -25.63
C ILE A 110 5.64 -16.29 -26.71
N PHE A 111 4.63 -15.77 -27.38
CA PHE A 111 3.93 -16.35 -28.52
C PHE A 111 4.44 -15.76 -29.84
N ALA A 112 3.98 -16.30 -30.97
CA ALA A 112 4.31 -15.75 -32.29
C ALA A 112 3.84 -14.30 -32.44
N ASP A 113 2.67 -13.97 -31.88
CA ASP A 113 2.02 -12.67 -32.02
C ASP A 113 2.73 -11.56 -31.26
N ASN A 114 3.22 -11.85 -30.05
CA ASN A 114 4.01 -10.90 -29.28
C ASN A 114 5.51 -11.04 -29.56
N ALA A 115 6.00 -11.95 -30.41
CA ALA A 115 7.44 -12.17 -30.65
C ALA A 115 8.08 -11.03 -31.44
N THR A 116 9.02 -10.35 -30.79
CA THR A 116 9.91 -9.36 -31.40
C THR A 116 11.04 -10.06 -32.16
N SER A 117 11.38 -9.55 -33.34
CA SER A 117 12.56 -10.01 -34.08
C SER A 117 13.81 -9.35 -33.50
N ASN A 118 14.75 -10.14 -32.99
CA ASN A 118 16.10 -9.65 -32.64
C ASN A 118 17.12 -10.14 -33.69
N GLN A 119 18.41 -9.80 -33.51
CA GLN A 119 19.51 -10.22 -34.38
C GLN A 119 19.66 -11.76 -34.54
N HIS A 120 18.88 -12.54 -33.78
CA HIS A 120 18.85 -14.00 -33.79
C HIS A 120 17.49 -14.60 -34.19
N GLY A 121 16.56 -13.78 -34.68
CA GLY A 121 15.22 -14.18 -35.14
C GLY A 121 14.14 -14.15 -34.06
N LYS A 122 12.87 -14.32 -34.45
CA LYS A 122 11.74 -14.47 -33.51
C LYS A 122 11.85 -15.83 -32.80
N ARG A 123 11.89 -15.84 -31.47
CA ARG A 123 11.84 -17.06 -30.65
C ARG A 123 10.66 -17.00 -29.71
N THR A 124 9.94 -18.10 -29.60
CA THR A 124 8.81 -18.30 -28.68
C THR A 124 9.26 -18.98 -27.38
N THR A 125 8.48 -18.88 -26.30
CA THR A 125 8.73 -19.69 -25.07
C THR A 125 8.70 -21.18 -25.41
N ARG A 126 7.82 -21.58 -26.35
CA ARG A 126 7.73 -22.94 -26.87
C ARG A 126 9.03 -23.38 -27.57
N ASP A 127 9.71 -22.50 -28.28
CA ASP A 127 10.99 -22.84 -28.92
C ASP A 127 12.13 -23.09 -27.91
N LEU A 128 12.02 -22.47 -26.72
CA LEU A 128 13.02 -22.58 -25.65
C LEU A 128 12.75 -23.75 -24.70
N PHE A 129 11.49 -23.93 -24.29
CA PHE A 129 11.10 -24.89 -23.24
C PHE A 129 10.20 -26.02 -23.73
N GLN A 130 9.89 -26.05 -25.04
CA GLN A 130 9.07 -27.08 -25.67
C GLN A 130 7.61 -27.04 -25.17
N GLU A 131 7.20 -28.00 -24.35
CA GLU A 131 5.81 -28.21 -23.97
C GLU A 131 5.42 -27.36 -22.75
N CYS A 132 4.24 -26.74 -22.80
CA CYS A 132 3.64 -26.12 -21.63
C CYS A 132 3.04 -27.23 -20.75
N LEU A 133 3.69 -27.50 -19.62
CA LEU A 133 3.30 -28.59 -18.72
C LEU A 133 2.00 -28.30 -17.95
N HIS A 134 1.78 -27.03 -17.60
CA HIS A 134 0.61 -26.56 -16.86
C HIS A 134 0.42 -25.05 -17.05
N LYS A 135 -0.82 -24.56 -16.98
CA LYS A 135 -1.15 -23.13 -17.07
C LYS A 135 -2.08 -22.74 -15.92
N TYR A 136 -1.69 -21.69 -15.18
CA TYR A 136 -2.54 -21.03 -14.21
C TYR A 136 -2.59 -19.54 -14.57
N VAL A 137 -3.73 -19.10 -15.09
CA VAL A 137 -3.91 -17.75 -15.65
C VAL A 137 -4.54 -16.80 -14.64
N ILE A 138 -4.50 -15.51 -14.95
CA ILE A 138 -5.09 -14.46 -14.11
C ILE A 138 -6.59 -14.69 -13.87
N THR A 139 -7.35 -15.25 -14.82
CA THR A 139 -8.77 -15.57 -14.60
C THR A 139 -8.96 -16.63 -13.51
N ASN A 140 -8.09 -17.65 -13.46
CA ASN A 140 -8.09 -18.64 -12.38
C ASN A 140 -7.74 -17.95 -11.06
N ALA A 141 -6.71 -17.10 -11.05
CA ALA A 141 -6.28 -16.40 -9.85
C ALA A 141 -7.34 -15.44 -9.28
N ILE A 142 -8.15 -14.82 -10.14
CA ILE A 142 -9.28 -13.98 -9.73
C ILE A 142 -10.43 -14.86 -9.22
N ALA A 143 -10.74 -15.96 -9.91
CA ALA A 143 -11.80 -16.88 -9.49
C ALA A 143 -11.49 -17.55 -8.13
N ASP A 144 -10.22 -17.83 -7.87
CA ASP A 144 -9.73 -18.41 -6.61
C ASP A 144 -9.48 -17.34 -5.52
N GLU A 145 -9.86 -16.07 -5.75
CA GLU A 145 -9.66 -14.96 -4.82
C GLU A 145 -8.20 -14.86 -4.34
N ASN A 146 -7.24 -15.08 -5.24
CA ASN A 146 -5.80 -14.93 -5.01
C ASN A 146 -5.25 -13.59 -5.53
N VAL A 147 -5.93 -12.99 -6.50
CA VAL A 147 -5.65 -11.63 -7.00
C VAL A 147 -6.95 -10.87 -7.27
N LEU A 148 -6.89 -9.55 -7.22
CA LEU A 148 -8.02 -8.65 -7.47
C LEU A 148 -8.25 -8.41 -8.97
N LYS A 149 -9.43 -7.89 -9.30
CA LYS A 149 -9.74 -7.33 -10.61
C LYS A 149 -9.09 -5.95 -10.83
N PHE A 150 -9.14 -5.45 -12.05
CA PHE A 150 -8.67 -4.10 -12.40
C PHE A 150 -9.82 -3.13 -12.70
N SER A 151 -9.68 -1.88 -12.24
CA SER A 151 -10.44 -0.74 -12.75
C SER A 151 -9.56 0.04 -13.70
N VAL A 152 -9.96 0.20 -14.96
CA VAL A 152 -9.18 0.92 -15.97
C VAL A 152 -9.95 2.14 -16.45
N GLU A 153 -9.41 3.31 -16.19
CA GLU A 153 -9.96 4.58 -16.68
C GLU A 153 -9.01 5.21 -17.70
N TYR A 154 -9.58 5.68 -18.81
CA TYR A 154 -8.84 6.36 -19.88
C TYR A 154 -9.11 7.86 -19.84
N TRP A 155 -8.05 8.65 -19.85
CA TRP A 155 -8.10 10.11 -19.82
C TRP A 155 -8.99 10.71 -20.90
N GLY A 156 -8.96 10.17 -22.13
CA GLY A 156 -9.84 10.61 -23.22
C GLY A 156 -11.34 10.39 -22.98
N GLY A 157 -11.71 9.52 -22.04
CA GLY A 157 -13.08 9.28 -21.58
C GLY A 157 -13.46 10.05 -20.32
N MET A 158 -12.49 10.67 -19.64
CA MET A 158 -12.74 11.41 -18.40
C MET A 158 -13.37 12.77 -18.68
N LYS A 159 -14.31 13.16 -17.83
CA LYS A 159 -14.89 14.51 -17.83
C LYS A 159 -14.06 15.44 -16.94
N ARG A 160 -13.83 16.66 -17.40
CA ARG A 160 -13.35 17.76 -16.56
C ARG A 160 -14.39 18.10 -15.49
N LYS A 161 -14.01 18.91 -14.49
CA LYS A 161 -14.93 19.41 -13.45
C LYS A 161 -16.15 20.17 -14.02
N ASP A 162 -16.06 20.67 -15.25
CA ASP A 162 -17.14 21.36 -15.96
C ASP A 162 -18.02 20.42 -16.81
N GLY A 163 -17.78 19.09 -16.77
CA GLY A 163 -18.52 18.08 -17.53
C GLY A 163 -18.04 17.88 -18.96
N THR A 164 -17.03 18.61 -19.44
CA THR A 164 -16.49 18.44 -20.81
C THR A 164 -15.56 17.24 -20.92
N LEU A 165 -15.68 16.47 -22.01
CA LEU A 165 -14.77 15.35 -22.30
C LEU A 165 -13.36 15.87 -22.58
N ILE A 166 -12.37 15.20 -22.01
CA ILE A 166 -10.97 15.52 -22.32
C ILE A 166 -10.63 14.95 -23.70
N THR A 167 -10.29 15.81 -24.65
CA THR A 167 -9.85 15.37 -25.98
C THR A 167 -8.39 14.90 -25.95
N GLU A 168 -8.12 13.71 -26.46
CA GLU A 168 -6.75 13.23 -26.62
C GLU A 168 -5.98 14.07 -27.67
N PRO A 169 -4.73 14.48 -27.37
CA PRO A 169 -3.87 15.08 -28.37
C PRO A 169 -3.44 14.05 -29.43
N LYS A 170 -3.12 14.54 -30.64
CA LYS A 170 -2.46 13.73 -31.67
C LYS A 170 -1.08 13.25 -31.18
N SER A 171 -0.61 12.10 -31.69
CA SER A 171 0.51 11.34 -31.13
C SER A 171 1.84 12.09 -31.04
N ASP A 172 2.00 13.14 -31.82
CA ASP A 172 3.16 14.03 -31.88
C ASP A 172 3.22 15.06 -30.73
N ARG A 173 2.22 15.08 -29.82
CA ARG A 173 2.11 16.09 -28.75
C ARG A 173 1.90 15.51 -27.34
N PHE A 174 2.23 14.25 -27.10
CA PHE A 174 2.05 13.66 -25.76
C PHE A 174 3.02 14.24 -24.72
N GLU A 175 4.20 14.69 -25.13
CA GLU A 175 5.28 15.07 -24.20
C GLU A 175 5.35 16.59 -23.98
N THR A 176 4.29 17.34 -24.31
CA THR A 176 4.28 18.79 -24.10
C THR A 176 4.12 19.13 -22.61
N PRO A 177 4.91 20.09 -22.07
CA PRO A 177 4.83 20.49 -20.67
C PRO A 177 3.42 20.88 -20.21
N GLU A 178 2.61 21.48 -21.08
CA GLU A 178 1.24 21.88 -20.76
C GLU A 178 0.33 20.67 -20.51
N ARG A 179 0.50 19.59 -21.29
CA ARG A 179 -0.26 18.34 -21.09
C ARG A 179 0.17 17.68 -19.79
N ILE A 180 1.48 17.58 -19.57
CA ILE A 180 2.06 17.00 -18.36
C ILE A 180 1.58 17.76 -17.12
N SER A 181 1.55 19.09 -17.17
CA SER A 181 1.00 19.92 -16.09
C SER A 181 -0.46 19.59 -15.81
N GLY A 182 -1.30 19.50 -16.84
CA GLY A 182 -2.71 19.13 -16.67
C GLY A 182 -2.91 17.73 -16.07
N ILE A 183 -2.01 16.79 -16.40
CA ILE A 183 -2.00 15.45 -15.80
C ILE A 183 -1.59 15.53 -14.32
N VAL A 184 -0.53 16.27 -13.99
CA VAL A 184 -0.09 16.47 -12.60
C VAL A 184 -1.20 17.10 -11.75
N ASP A 185 -1.87 18.14 -12.25
CA ASP A 185 -3.00 18.79 -11.57
C ASP A 185 -4.11 17.79 -11.26
N TRP A 186 -4.44 16.93 -12.22
CA TRP A 186 -5.45 15.90 -12.04
C TRP A 186 -5.01 14.81 -11.05
N ILE A 187 -3.76 14.37 -11.12
CA ILE A 187 -3.21 13.39 -10.17
C ILE A 187 -3.33 13.97 -8.76
N ILE A 188 -2.87 15.20 -8.53
CA ILE A 188 -2.96 15.86 -7.22
C ILE A 188 -4.41 15.93 -6.72
N ALA A 189 -5.35 16.31 -7.59
CA ALA A 189 -6.76 16.43 -7.23
C ALA A 189 -7.42 15.08 -6.89
N ASN A 190 -6.99 13.97 -7.51
CA ASN A 190 -7.65 12.67 -7.39
C ASN A 190 -6.85 11.63 -6.59
N HIS A 191 -5.58 11.88 -6.26
CA HIS A 191 -4.71 10.90 -5.62
C HIS A 191 -5.27 10.44 -4.29
N HIS A 192 -5.75 11.38 -3.45
CA HIS A 192 -6.34 11.05 -2.15
C HIS A 192 -7.51 10.06 -2.28
N ARG A 193 -8.36 10.23 -3.29
CA ARG A 193 -9.49 9.33 -3.56
C ARG A 193 -8.99 7.96 -4.04
N LYS A 194 -8.09 7.92 -5.02
CA LYS A 194 -7.56 6.66 -5.59
C LYS A 194 -6.79 5.81 -4.58
N THR A 195 -6.21 6.42 -3.56
CA THR A 195 -5.36 5.75 -2.57
C THR A 195 -5.97 5.64 -1.17
N HIS A 196 -7.29 5.81 -1.05
CA HIS A 196 -8.02 5.76 0.23
C HIS A 196 -7.41 6.65 1.32
N GLY A 197 -7.25 7.93 0.99
CA GLY A 197 -6.65 8.91 1.88
C GLY A 197 -5.16 8.73 2.11
N LYS A 198 -4.42 8.28 1.08
CA LYS A 198 -3.01 7.91 1.20
C LYS A 198 -2.82 6.80 2.24
N LYS A 199 -3.71 5.81 2.29
CA LYS A 199 -3.42 4.50 2.90
C LYS A 199 -2.59 3.63 1.96
N PHE A 200 -2.81 3.77 0.65
CA PHE A 200 -2.08 3.07 -0.41
C PHE A 200 -1.12 4.01 -1.18
N SER A 201 -0.08 3.43 -1.76
CA SER A 201 0.85 4.12 -2.67
C SER A 201 0.42 3.99 -4.12
N ALA A 202 0.98 4.83 -4.97
CA ALA A 202 0.84 4.75 -6.41
C ALA A 202 2.20 4.67 -7.13
N MET A 203 2.15 4.20 -8.38
CA MET A 203 3.25 4.32 -9.33
C MET A 203 2.82 5.17 -10.53
N LEU A 204 3.75 5.93 -11.11
CA LEU A 204 3.55 6.66 -12.36
C LEU A 204 4.57 6.19 -13.39
N CYS A 205 4.11 5.46 -14.41
CA CYS A 205 4.91 4.97 -15.52
C CYS A 205 4.90 5.94 -16.69
N VAL A 206 6.08 6.39 -17.12
CA VAL A 206 6.24 7.38 -18.21
C VAL A 206 7.08 6.84 -19.37
N SER A 207 7.00 7.49 -20.53
CA SER A 207 7.66 7.04 -21.77
C SER A 207 9.18 6.97 -21.66
N ASN A 208 9.81 8.07 -21.29
CA ASN A 208 11.26 8.27 -21.31
C ASN A 208 11.75 9.13 -20.13
N VAL A 209 13.07 9.30 -20.02
CA VAL A 209 13.72 10.02 -18.91
C VAL A 209 13.39 11.52 -18.94
N ASP A 210 13.31 12.14 -20.12
CA ASP A 210 13.03 13.58 -20.24
C ASP A 210 11.61 13.91 -19.76
N THR A 211 10.65 13.05 -20.12
CA THR A 211 9.26 13.14 -19.63
C THR A 211 9.22 12.94 -18.11
N LEU A 212 9.97 11.98 -17.56
CA LEU A 212 10.07 11.75 -16.12
C LEU A 212 10.61 12.99 -15.38
N ILE A 213 11.67 13.61 -15.90
CA ILE A 213 12.25 14.83 -15.34
C ILE A 213 11.18 15.94 -15.32
N THR A 214 10.45 16.11 -16.42
CA THR A 214 9.39 17.13 -16.54
C THR A 214 8.28 16.90 -15.51
N TYR A 215 7.79 15.66 -15.35
CA TYR A 215 6.81 15.32 -14.33
C TYR A 215 7.33 15.66 -12.91
N TYR A 216 8.54 15.23 -12.58
CA TYR A 216 9.12 15.43 -11.26
C TYR A 216 9.28 16.92 -10.93
N GLU A 217 9.77 17.72 -11.88
CA GLU A 217 9.94 19.17 -11.69
C GLU A 217 8.61 19.90 -11.48
N ILE A 218 7.56 19.52 -12.22
CA ILE A 218 6.24 20.12 -12.05
C ILE A 218 5.69 19.76 -10.66
N PHE A 219 5.76 18.49 -10.24
CA PHE A 219 5.39 18.10 -8.88
C PHE A 219 6.18 18.89 -7.82
N LYS A 220 7.50 18.98 -7.97
CA LYS A 220 8.37 19.72 -7.03
C LYS A 220 7.97 21.19 -6.93
N ASN A 221 7.72 21.84 -8.06
CA ASN A 221 7.33 23.25 -8.10
C ASN A 221 5.96 23.46 -7.45
N GLN A 222 4.97 22.64 -7.78
CA GLN A 222 3.63 22.73 -7.16
C GLN A 222 3.65 22.43 -5.66
N GLN A 223 4.52 21.52 -5.20
CA GLN A 223 4.75 21.29 -3.78
C GLN A 223 5.33 22.53 -3.08
N GLN A 224 6.32 23.19 -3.69
CA GLN A 224 6.92 24.42 -3.16
C GLN A 224 5.93 25.60 -3.10
N GLN A 225 4.93 25.61 -3.98
CA GLN A 225 3.82 26.56 -3.96
C GLN A 225 2.74 26.22 -2.92
N GLY A 226 2.85 25.07 -2.23
CA GLY A 226 1.88 24.62 -1.24
C GLY A 226 0.60 24.03 -1.84
N LEU A 227 0.60 23.67 -3.13
CA LEU A 227 -0.58 23.10 -3.80
C LEU A 227 -0.84 21.64 -3.41
N HIS A 228 0.19 20.92 -2.95
CA HIS A 228 0.08 19.57 -2.42
C HIS A 228 1.19 19.23 -1.43
N ASN A 229 1.00 18.15 -0.68
CA ASN A 229 1.97 17.58 0.26
C ASN A 229 2.34 16.12 -0.06
N LEU A 230 2.12 15.68 -1.30
CA LEU A 230 2.52 14.36 -1.78
C LEU A 230 4.05 14.22 -1.78
N ARG A 231 4.55 13.07 -1.32
CA ARG A 231 5.97 12.70 -1.37
C ARG A 231 6.26 11.90 -2.61
N ILE A 232 6.84 12.59 -3.58
CA ILE A 232 7.18 12.06 -4.89
C ILE A 232 8.61 11.54 -4.85
N ILE A 233 8.80 10.27 -5.23
CA ILE A 233 10.12 9.65 -5.35
C ILE A 233 10.31 9.12 -6.76
N THR A 234 11.55 8.99 -7.21
CA THR A 234 11.84 8.58 -8.58
C THR A 234 13.16 7.84 -8.72
N ILE A 235 13.25 7.02 -9.75
CA ILE A 235 14.46 6.29 -10.11
C ILE A 235 14.49 5.98 -11.61
N PHE A 236 15.65 6.18 -12.21
CA PHE A 236 15.91 5.83 -13.61
C PHE A 236 17.41 5.63 -13.82
N THR A 237 17.75 4.90 -14.88
CA THR A 237 19.12 4.82 -15.37
C THR A 237 19.42 5.98 -16.31
N PRO A 238 20.56 6.67 -16.13
CA PRO A 238 21.06 7.59 -17.14
C PRO A 238 21.65 6.78 -18.30
N SER A 239 20.80 6.32 -19.21
CA SER A 239 21.17 5.78 -20.52
C SER A 239 20.65 6.71 -21.61
N ASP A 240 21.31 6.70 -22.77
CA ASP A 240 20.85 7.48 -23.92
C ASP A 240 19.38 7.12 -24.19
N ASN A 241 18.54 8.15 -24.37
CA ASN A 241 17.17 8.00 -24.87
C ASN A 241 17.28 7.35 -26.25
N GLU A 242 17.35 6.02 -26.30
CA GLU A 242 16.65 5.35 -27.38
C GLU A 242 15.19 5.71 -27.14
N GLU A 243 14.55 6.31 -28.14
CA GLU A 243 13.10 6.13 -28.28
C GLU A 243 12.83 4.66 -27.95
N ASP A 244 11.69 4.37 -27.35
CA ASP A 244 11.20 3.00 -27.32
C ASP A 244 10.85 2.62 -28.78
N GLU A 245 11.85 2.56 -29.68
CA GLU A 245 11.80 2.03 -31.05
C GLU A 245 11.22 0.60 -30.98
N ASP A 246 11.38 -0.03 -29.82
CA ASP A 246 10.82 -1.30 -29.40
C ASP A 246 9.62 -1.17 -28.43
N ALA A 247 8.62 -0.36 -28.80
CA ALA A 247 7.23 -0.55 -28.36
C ALA A 247 6.64 -1.89 -28.87
N ASN A 248 7.34 -3.00 -28.60
CA ASN A 248 7.09 -4.38 -28.93
C ASN A 248 6.61 -5.16 -27.69
N GLY A 249 6.28 -4.43 -26.61
CA GLY A 249 5.75 -4.94 -25.34
C GLY A 249 6.81 -5.39 -24.33
N LEU A 250 8.10 -5.34 -24.68
CA LEU A 250 9.24 -5.69 -23.81
C LEU A 250 9.64 -4.51 -22.95
N ILE A 251 9.74 -4.72 -21.64
CA ILE A 251 10.31 -3.75 -20.71
C ILE A 251 11.77 -4.13 -20.50
N GLY A 252 12.68 -3.22 -20.87
CA GLY A 252 14.12 -3.44 -20.71
C GLY A 252 14.51 -3.61 -19.23
N GLU A 253 15.49 -4.48 -18.97
CA GLU A 253 16.02 -4.71 -17.62
C GLU A 253 16.67 -3.43 -17.04
N PRO A 254 16.58 -3.20 -15.72
CA PRO A 254 17.34 -2.14 -15.05
C PRO A 254 18.85 -2.35 -15.19
N ASP A 255 19.56 -1.50 -15.94
CA ASP A 255 21.02 -1.54 -15.99
C ASP A 255 21.65 -0.79 -14.80
N PHE A 256 22.11 -1.50 -13.79
CA PHE A 256 22.77 -0.88 -12.64
C PHE A 256 24.21 -0.38 -12.93
N ASN A 257 24.75 -0.58 -14.14
CA ASN A 257 26.06 -0.05 -14.51
C ASN A 257 25.97 1.43 -14.90
N ILE A 258 26.20 2.31 -13.94
CA ILE A 258 26.38 3.72 -14.26
C ILE A 258 27.79 3.94 -14.80
N SER A 259 27.91 4.02 -16.13
CA SER A 259 29.17 4.23 -16.83
C SER A 259 29.68 5.67 -16.66
N ASN A 260 31.00 5.84 -16.44
CA ASN A 260 31.64 7.17 -16.25
C ASN A 260 31.96 7.91 -17.56
N ASP A 261 31.54 7.42 -18.73
CA ASP A 261 32.00 7.98 -20.00
C ASP A 261 31.14 9.17 -20.48
N THR A 262 31.83 10.27 -20.74
CA THR A 262 31.38 11.67 -20.70
C THR A 262 31.17 12.27 -22.09
N SER A 263 29.95 12.74 -22.40
CA SER A 263 29.70 14.03 -23.10
C SER A 263 28.21 14.30 -23.37
N SER A 264 27.38 13.30 -23.71
CA SER A 264 25.91 13.46 -23.89
C SER A 264 25.09 13.21 -22.61
N ARG A 265 25.70 12.59 -21.59
CA ARG A 265 25.03 12.01 -20.41
C ARG A 265 24.99 12.90 -19.16
N SER A 266 25.48 14.14 -19.25
CA SER A 266 25.59 15.03 -18.06
C SER A 266 24.22 15.37 -17.50
N HIS A 267 23.28 15.83 -18.35
CA HIS A 267 22.02 16.39 -17.88
C HIS A 267 21.18 15.39 -17.06
N SER A 268 20.91 14.19 -17.58
CA SER A 268 20.08 13.19 -16.88
C SER A 268 20.76 12.67 -15.62
N ARG A 269 22.10 12.58 -15.60
CA ARG A 269 22.87 12.20 -14.41
C ARG A 269 22.86 13.31 -13.35
N ASP A 270 22.96 14.56 -13.76
CA ASP A 270 22.87 15.72 -12.88
C ASP A 270 21.47 15.80 -12.24
N LYS A 271 20.41 15.55 -13.03
CA LYS A 271 19.04 15.46 -12.53
C LYS A 271 18.81 14.28 -11.60
N LEU A 272 19.36 13.10 -11.92
CA LEU A 272 19.30 11.95 -11.01
C LEU A 272 19.95 12.28 -9.65
N ASN A 273 21.11 12.93 -9.67
CA ASN A 273 21.79 13.34 -8.43
C ASN A 273 20.98 14.40 -7.67
N GLU A 274 20.33 15.35 -8.36
CA GLU A 274 19.41 16.32 -7.76
C GLU A 274 18.25 15.61 -7.05
N PHE A 275 17.61 14.64 -7.72
CA PHE A 275 16.46 13.93 -7.17
C PHE A 275 16.85 13.00 -6.00
N ILE A 276 18.04 12.41 -6.04
CA ILE A 276 18.59 11.68 -4.89
C ILE A 276 18.89 12.63 -3.71
N ALA A 277 19.34 13.86 -3.99
CA ALA A 277 19.54 14.85 -2.94
C ALA A 277 18.21 15.26 -2.29
N ASP A 278 17.17 15.50 -3.09
CA ASP A 278 15.81 15.74 -2.59
C ASP A 278 15.31 14.58 -1.72
N TYR A 279 15.51 13.33 -2.18
CA TYR A 279 15.17 12.12 -1.42
C TYR A 279 15.92 12.06 -0.08
N ASN A 280 17.23 12.33 -0.10
CA ASN A 280 18.06 12.34 1.10
C ASN A 280 17.61 13.41 2.10
N GLN A 281 17.22 14.59 1.62
CA GLN A 281 16.66 15.63 2.46
C GLN A 281 15.31 15.20 3.06
N MET A 282 14.45 14.60 2.24
CA MET A 282 13.11 14.16 2.65
C MET A 282 13.15 13.08 3.74
N TYR A 283 14.07 12.11 3.62
CA TYR A 283 14.12 10.94 4.52
C TYR A 283 15.34 10.91 5.45
N LYS A 284 16.14 11.98 5.47
CA LYS A 284 17.37 12.08 6.27
C LYS A 284 18.36 10.93 5.99
N THR A 285 18.55 10.58 4.71
CA THR A 285 19.45 9.51 4.24
C THR A 285 20.71 10.05 3.54
N GLN A 286 21.63 9.18 3.12
CA GLN A 286 22.89 9.55 2.44
C GLN A 286 23.19 8.68 1.21
N HIS A 287 22.19 8.51 0.34
CA HIS A 287 22.32 7.76 -0.91
C HIS A 287 23.03 8.55 -2.00
N SER A 288 23.58 7.86 -3.01
CA SER A 288 24.18 8.52 -4.18
C SER A 288 24.16 7.62 -5.42
N ALA A 289 24.35 8.20 -6.60
CA ALA A 289 24.51 7.47 -7.87
C ALA A 289 25.95 7.55 -8.40
N LYS A 290 26.96 7.63 -7.51
CA LYS A 290 28.37 7.78 -7.89
C LYS A 290 28.89 6.56 -8.66
N ASP A 291 28.48 5.37 -8.21
CA ASP A 291 28.79 4.08 -8.80
C ASP A 291 27.57 3.14 -8.72
N GLY A 292 27.67 1.97 -9.35
CA GLY A 292 26.58 0.99 -9.37
C GLY A 292 26.21 0.43 -7.99
N GLN A 293 27.15 0.35 -7.04
CA GLN A 293 26.87 -0.15 -5.69
C GLN A 293 26.06 0.88 -4.89
N ALA A 294 26.44 2.15 -4.96
CA ALA A 294 25.72 3.25 -4.33
C ALA A 294 24.30 3.40 -4.93
N PHE A 295 24.17 3.28 -6.25
CA PHE A 295 22.88 3.32 -6.91
C PHE A 295 22.00 2.11 -6.55
N TYR A 296 22.58 0.92 -6.41
CA TYR A 296 21.86 -0.25 -5.93
C TYR A 296 21.39 -0.10 -4.48
N ALA A 297 22.16 0.55 -3.61
CA ALA A 297 21.73 0.88 -2.26
C ALA A 297 20.51 1.82 -2.26
N TYR A 298 20.50 2.82 -3.15
CA TYR A 298 19.35 3.70 -3.37
C TYR A 298 18.11 2.95 -3.86
N TYR A 299 18.27 2.09 -4.88
CA TYR A 299 17.21 1.21 -5.39
C TYR A 299 16.60 0.36 -4.27
N LYS A 300 17.45 -0.25 -3.44
CA LYS A 300 17.03 -1.09 -2.32
C LYS A 300 16.25 -0.29 -1.26
N ASP A 301 16.66 0.95 -0.99
CA ASP A 301 15.97 1.80 -0.01
C ASP A 301 14.59 2.24 -0.51
N ILE A 302 14.44 2.59 -1.79
CA ILE A 302 13.13 2.85 -2.42
C ILE A 302 12.23 1.62 -2.28
N SER A 303 12.74 0.46 -2.68
CA SER A 303 12.00 -0.80 -2.64
C SER A 303 11.49 -1.09 -1.22
N LYS A 304 12.41 -0.98 -0.24
CA LYS A 304 12.11 -1.16 1.17
C LYS A 304 11.04 -0.17 1.65
N ARG A 305 11.17 1.11 1.30
CA ARG A 305 10.25 2.16 1.77
C ARG A 305 8.82 1.97 1.27
N MET A 306 8.68 1.61 0.01
CA MET A 306 7.36 1.30 -0.57
C MET A 306 6.73 0.07 0.10
N LYS A 307 7.54 -0.96 0.43
CA LYS A 307 7.09 -2.19 1.09
C LYS A 307 6.79 -2.02 2.57
N ASP A 308 7.60 -1.25 3.28
CA ASP A 308 7.52 -1.06 4.74
C ASP A 308 6.27 -0.28 5.18
N ARG A 309 5.54 0.30 4.23
CA ARG A 309 4.20 0.85 4.44
C ARG A 309 3.22 -0.17 5.02
N ASP A 310 3.45 -1.47 4.80
CA ASP A 310 2.63 -2.57 5.31
C ASP A 310 2.87 -2.89 6.80
N ARG A 311 3.88 -2.28 7.45
CA ARG A 311 4.23 -2.58 8.84
C ARG A 311 3.26 -1.92 9.83
N GLU A 312 3.02 -2.60 10.96
CA GLU A 312 2.18 -2.09 12.05
C GLU A 312 2.71 -0.76 12.62
N ASN A 313 4.03 -0.61 12.76
CA ASN A 313 4.67 0.60 13.30
C ASN A 313 5.05 1.61 12.21
N PHE A 314 4.36 1.60 11.07
CA PHE A 314 4.65 2.51 9.97
C PHE A 314 4.45 3.97 10.40
N GLN A 315 5.47 4.79 10.19
CA GLN A 315 5.43 6.21 10.51
C GLN A 315 5.05 7.02 9.28
N ASP A 316 4.17 8.00 9.44
CA ASP A 316 3.81 8.88 8.31
C ASP A 316 5.04 9.59 7.75
N ALA A 317 6.07 9.87 8.56
CA ALA A 317 7.37 10.42 8.13
C ALA A 317 8.13 9.53 7.10
N GLU A 318 7.83 8.24 7.02
CA GLU A 318 8.48 7.31 6.09
C GLU A 318 7.71 7.09 4.78
N ARG A 319 6.48 7.64 4.69
CA ARG A 319 5.59 7.52 3.53
C ARG A 319 6.24 7.97 2.22
N ALA A 320 6.10 7.13 1.21
CA ALA A 320 6.26 7.47 -0.20
C ALA A 320 4.89 7.36 -0.88
N ASP A 321 4.44 8.44 -1.53
CA ASP A 321 3.09 8.54 -2.10
C ASP A 321 3.05 8.07 -3.55
N ILE A 322 3.97 8.56 -4.37
CA ILE A 322 4.05 8.22 -5.79
C ILE A 322 5.50 7.91 -6.16
N LEU A 323 5.71 6.73 -6.74
CA LEU A 323 6.97 6.31 -7.36
C LEU A 323 6.92 6.53 -8.88
N LEU A 324 7.70 7.50 -9.38
CA LEU A 324 7.85 7.78 -10.82
C LEU A 324 8.90 6.87 -11.42
N VAL A 325 8.57 6.19 -12.52
CA VAL A 325 9.47 5.23 -13.18
C VAL A 325 9.31 5.26 -14.69
N VAL A 326 10.39 4.90 -15.40
CA VAL A 326 10.35 4.59 -16.83
C VAL A 326 10.09 3.10 -17.06
N ASN A 327 11.05 2.25 -16.66
CA ASN A 327 11.00 0.79 -16.82
C ASN A 327 11.24 0.05 -15.49
N MET A 328 11.90 0.69 -14.52
CA MET A 328 12.20 0.08 -13.22
C MET A 328 10.94 -0.17 -12.40
N PHE A 329 10.98 -1.20 -11.55
CA PHE A 329 9.88 -1.59 -10.66
C PHE A 329 8.59 -2.05 -11.36
N ILE A 330 8.56 -2.14 -12.70
CA ILE A 330 7.41 -2.69 -13.42
C ILE A 330 7.41 -4.23 -13.36
N THR A 331 8.59 -4.84 -13.34
CA THR A 331 8.82 -6.27 -13.08
C THR A 331 9.53 -6.46 -11.72
N GLY A 332 9.40 -7.64 -11.11
CA GLY A 332 10.11 -7.99 -9.88
C GLY A 332 9.74 -7.26 -8.59
N PHE A 333 8.83 -6.29 -8.64
CA PHE A 333 8.52 -5.43 -7.51
C PHE A 333 7.25 -5.84 -6.76
N ASP A 334 7.41 -6.16 -5.47
CA ASP A 334 6.38 -6.78 -4.64
C ASP A 334 5.94 -5.89 -3.45
N VAL A 335 4.79 -5.20 -3.58
CA VAL A 335 4.23 -4.31 -2.54
C VAL A 335 2.71 -4.49 -2.42
N LYS A 336 2.20 -4.79 -1.21
CA LYS A 336 0.74 -4.97 -1.02
C LYS A 336 -0.01 -3.63 -0.94
N LYS A 337 0.52 -2.63 -0.21
CA LYS A 337 -0.01 -1.24 -0.19
C LYS A 337 0.33 -0.43 -1.45
N LEU A 338 0.22 -1.04 -2.62
CA LEU A 338 0.21 -0.35 -3.91
C LEU A 338 -1.10 -0.72 -4.61
N ASN A 339 -2.01 0.25 -4.76
CA ASN A 339 -3.32 0.01 -5.36
C ASN A 339 -3.55 0.80 -6.66
N THR A 340 -2.72 1.80 -6.96
CA THR A 340 -2.94 2.71 -8.09
C THR A 340 -1.73 2.75 -9.02
N LEU A 341 -1.98 2.60 -10.32
CA LEU A 341 -1.00 2.77 -11.39
C LEU A 341 -1.47 3.88 -12.33
N TYR A 342 -0.70 4.95 -12.39
CA TYR A 342 -0.82 6.00 -13.39
C TYR A 342 0.06 5.65 -14.59
N VAL A 343 -0.49 5.72 -15.81
CA VAL A 343 0.20 5.28 -17.03
C VAL A 343 0.19 6.40 -18.07
N ASP A 344 1.34 7.00 -18.32
CA ASP A 344 1.62 7.87 -19.47
C ASP A 344 2.72 7.27 -20.36
N LYS A 345 2.60 5.97 -20.63
CA LYS A 345 3.52 5.15 -21.44
C LYS A 345 2.73 4.27 -22.39
N ASN A 346 3.28 3.99 -23.58
CA ASN A 346 2.65 3.08 -24.55
C ASN A 346 2.91 1.61 -24.18
N LEU A 347 2.22 1.11 -23.16
CA LEU A 347 2.34 -0.29 -22.74
C LEU A 347 1.64 -1.23 -23.73
N LYS A 348 2.25 -2.39 -24.00
CA LYS A 348 1.71 -3.43 -24.90
C LYS A 348 1.97 -4.83 -24.35
N TYR A 349 1.11 -5.77 -24.72
CA TYR A 349 1.24 -7.20 -24.42
C TYR A 349 1.66 -7.47 -22.96
N HIS A 350 2.82 -8.11 -22.76
CA HIS A 350 3.28 -8.54 -21.44
C HIS A 350 3.66 -7.38 -20.54
N GLY A 351 4.33 -6.34 -21.06
CA GLY A 351 4.64 -5.15 -20.27
C GLY A 351 3.39 -4.47 -19.72
N LEU A 352 2.27 -4.53 -20.45
CA LEU A 352 0.97 -4.03 -19.96
C LEU A 352 0.44 -4.87 -18.79
N ILE A 353 0.36 -6.19 -18.95
CA ILE A 353 -0.17 -7.08 -17.89
C ILE A 353 0.73 -7.07 -16.66
N GLN A 354 2.06 -7.05 -16.83
CA GLN A 354 3.03 -7.00 -15.73
C GLN A 354 2.90 -5.70 -14.92
N ALA A 355 2.72 -4.57 -15.61
CA ALA A 355 2.50 -3.28 -14.98
C ALA A 355 1.17 -3.26 -14.22
N TYR A 356 0.08 -3.67 -14.87
CA TYR A 356 -1.26 -3.69 -14.24
C TYR A 356 -1.25 -4.58 -13.00
N SER A 357 -0.65 -5.76 -13.08
CA SER A 357 -0.53 -6.72 -11.97
C SER A 357 0.31 -6.23 -10.78
N ARG A 358 0.89 -5.03 -10.82
CA ARG A 358 1.46 -4.41 -9.61
C ARG A 358 0.37 -3.97 -8.62
N THR A 359 -0.85 -3.71 -9.08
CA THR A 359 -1.93 -3.15 -8.24
C THR A 359 -2.88 -4.19 -7.66
N ASN A 360 -2.97 -5.40 -8.23
CA ASN A 360 -4.02 -6.38 -7.91
C ASN A 360 -3.70 -7.38 -6.78
N ARG A 361 -2.68 -7.12 -5.96
CA ARG A 361 -2.44 -7.95 -4.77
C ARG A 361 -3.51 -7.73 -3.73
N ILE A 362 -3.99 -8.80 -3.12
CA ILE A 362 -5.01 -8.76 -2.06
C ILE A 362 -4.40 -8.16 -0.78
N LEU A 363 -5.16 -7.26 -0.16
CA LEU A 363 -4.82 -6.68 1.13
C LEU A 363 -6.07 -6.10 1.81
N GLY A 364 -6.63 -6.85 2.76
CA GLY A 364 -7.83 -6.45 3.49
C GLY A 364 -9.03 -6.22 2.57
N GLU A 365 -10.12 -5.74 3.15
CA GLU A 365 -11.36 -5.48 2.39
C GLU A 365 -11.33 -4.11 1.69
N LEU A 366 -10.60 -3.14 2.27
CA LEU A 366 -10.47 -1.79 1.73
C LEU A 366 -9.87 -1.75 0.31
N LYS A 367 -9.08 -2.76 -0.05
CA LYS A 367 -8.49 -2.86 -1.39
C LYS A 367 -9.35 -3.79 -2.25
N SER A 368 -10.41 -3.22 -2.81
CA SER A 368 -11.38 -3.93 -3.65
C SER A 368 -10.87 -4.23 -5.08
N GLN A 369 -10.04 -3.35 -5.66
CA GLN A 369 -9.47 -3.53 -7.00
C GLN A 369 -8.09 -2.87 -7.17
N GLY A 370 -7.41 -3.23 -8.25
CA GLY A 370 -6.27 -2.48 -8.77
C GLY A 370 -6.71 -1.31 -9.67
N ASN A 371 -6.45 -0.07 -9.26
CA ASN A 371 -6.80 1.13 -10.00
C ASN A 371 -5.74 1.43 -11.07
N ILE A 372 -6.14 1.52 -12.33
CA ILE A 372 -5.30 1.87 -13.47
C ILE A 372 -5.86 3.12 -14.13
N VAL A 373 -5.05 4.17 -14.20
CA VAL A 373 -5.41 5.43 -14.85
C VAL A 373 -4.47 5.66 -16.03
N CYS A 374 -5.02 5.58 -17.24
CA CYS A 374 -4.27 5.68 -18.48
C CYS A 374 -4.43 7.08 -19.08
N PHE A 375 -3.33 7.83 -19.19
CA PHE A 375 -3.28 9.14 -19.84
C PHE A 375 -3.13 9.07 -21.36
N ARG A 376 -3.05 7.84 -21.89
CA ARG A 376 -3.04 7.51 -23.32
C ARG A 376 -4.14 6.47 -23.57
N ASN A 377 -4.73 6.46 -24.75
CA ASN A 377 -5.65 5.39 -25.14
C ASN A 377 -4.89 4.07 -25.32
N LEU A 378 -4.93 3.23 -24.29
CA LEU A 378 -4.37 1.89 -24.30
C LEU A 378 -5.46 0.81 -24.48
N LYS A 379 -6.71 1.17 -24.78
CA LYS A 379 -7.82 0.22 -24.80
C LYS A 379 -7.55 -0.97 -25.74
N GLU A 380 -7.15 -0.68 -26.97
CA GLU A 380 -6.85 -1.73 -27.94
C GLU A 380 -5.67 -2.61 -27.48
N ASN A 381 -4.62 -2.00 -26.91
CA ASN A 381 -3.48 -2.74 -26.36
C ASN A 381 -3.89 -3.62 -25.18
N THR A 382 -4.80 -3.15 -24.32
CA THR A 382 -5.34 -3.88 -23.18
C THR A 382 -6.14 -5.10 -23.67
N ASP A 383 -7.06 -4.92 -24.62
CA ASP A 383 -7.87 -6.00 -25.20
C ASP A 383 -6.97 -7.07 -25.87
N GLN A 384 -5.96 -6.64 -26.63
CA GLN A 384 -4.98 -7.53 -27.25
C GLN A 384 -4.15 -8.30 -26.22
N ALA A 385 -3.72 -7.65 -25.14
CA ALA A 385 -2.95 -8.30 -24.10
C ALA A 385 -3.78 -9.36 -23.35
N VAL A 386 -5.02 -9.04 -22.99
CA VAL A 386 -5.91 -10.00 -22.31
C VAL A 386 -6.21 -11.21 -23.20
N SER A 387 -6.55 -10.99 -24.47
CA SER A 387 -6.81 -12.09 -25.41
C SER A 387 -5.60 -12.98 -25.65
N LEU A 388 -4.38 -12.48 -25.44
CA LEU A 388 -3.16 -13.24 -25.66
C LEU A 388 -2.77 -14.10 -24.44
N PHE A 389 -2.95 -13.56 -23.23
CA PHE A 389 -2.54 -14.24 -22.00
C PHE A 389 -3.66 -15.05 -21.35
N SER A 390 -4.91 -14.70 -21.65
CA SER A 390 -6.15 -15.31 -21.12
C SER A 390 -7.10 -15.68 -22.27
N ASP A 391 -8.31 -16.12 -21.94
CA ASP A 391 -9.33 -16.41 -22.94
C ASP A 391 -9.96 -15.12 -23.52
N PRO A 392 -10.46 -15.12 -24.76
CA PRO A 392 -11.07 -13.92 -25.37
C PRO A 392 -12.28 -13.35 -24.61
N ASN A 393 -12.97 -14.18 -23.84
CA ASN A 393 -14.11 -13.78 -23.00
C ASN A 393 -13.68 -13.38 -21.56
N ALA A 394 -12.38 -13.30 -21.28
CA ALA A 394 -11.85 -13.05 -19.94
C ALA A 394 -12.00 -11.59 -19.49
N ASN A 395 -12.34 -10.65 -20.39
CA ASN A 395 -12.44 -9.23 -20.06
C ASN A 395 -13.39 -8.96 -18.88
N GLU A 396 -14.58 -9.58 -18.88
CA GLU A 396 -15.58 -9.45 -17.80
C GLU A 396 -15.12 -10.05 -16.47
N GLN A 397 -14.17 -11.00 -16.53
CA GLN A 397 -13.59 -11.63 -15.35
C GLN A 397 -12.41 -10.81 -14.79
N ILE A 398 -11.64 -10.15 -15.66
CA ILE A 398 -10.42 -9.43 -15.31
C ILE A 398 -10.70 -8.00 -14.88
N PHE A 399 -11.64 -7.32 -15.53
CA PHE A 399 -11.99 -5.94 -15.26
C PHE A 399 -13.27 -5.85 -14.42
N ILE A 400 -13.36 -4.79 -13.62
CA ILE A 400 -14.61 -4.41 -13.00
C ILE A 400 -15.53 -3.74 -14.03
N GLU A 401 -16.82 -3.69 -13.70
CA GLU A 401 -17.82 -3.07 -14.57
C GLU A 401 -17.67 -1.53 -14.62
N PRO A 402 -18.32 -0.84 -15.58
CA PRO A 402 -18.34 0.62 -15.61
C PRO A 402 -19.01 1.26 -14.38
N TYR A 403 -18.74 2.54 -14.16
CA TYR A 403 -19.32 3.31 -13.05
C TYR A 403 -20.85 3.20 -12.95
N GLU A 404 -21.53 3.31 -14.09
CA GLU A 404 -23.00 3.29 -14.17
C GLU A 404 -23.60 1.98 -13.64
N TYR A 405 -22.92 0.85 -13.85
CA TYR A 405 -23.34 -0.44 -13.32
C TYR A 405 -23.35 -0.45 -11.79
N TYR A 406 -22.31 0.12 -11.17
CA TYR A 406 -22.21 0.18 -9.71
C TYR A 406 -23.23 1.13 -9.10
N ILE A 407 -23.55 2.25 -9.77
CA ILE A 407 -24.60 3.16 -9.33
C ILE A 407 -25.97 2.50 -9.41
N GLU A 408 -26.27 1.78 -10.49
CA GLU A 408 -27.52 1.02 -10.60
C GLU A 408 -27.63 -0.04 -9.50
N LYS A 409 -26.55 -0.79 -9.25
CA LYS A 409 -26.50 -1.81 -8.19
C LYS A 409 -26.63 -1.22 -6.80
N PHE A 410 -25.99 -0.07 -6.54
CA PHE A 410 -26.12 0.63 -5.27
C PHE A 410 -27.57 1.07 -5.06
N ASN A 411 -28.20 1.65 -6.08
CA ASN A 411 -29.58 2.10 -6.01
C ASN A 411 -30.57 0.93 -5.81
N GLN A 412 -30.34 -0.21 -6.44
CA GLN A 412 -31.08 -1.46 -6.16
C GLN A 412 -30.87 -1.91 -4.71
N GLY A 413 -29.64 -1.90 -4.21
CA GLY A 413 -29.35 -2.24 -2.81
C GLY A 413 -29.99 -1.28 -1.80
N VAL A 414 -30.18 -0.01 -2.16
CA VAL A 414 -30.90 0.97 -1.31
C VAL A 414 -32.38 0.62 -1.21
N GLU A 415 -32.99 0.13 -2.29
CA GLU A 415 -34.38 -0.36 -2.27
C GLU A 415 -34.52 -1.59 -1.36
N GLU A 416 -33.59 -2.53 -1.44
CA GLU A 416 -33.51 -3.71 -0.56
C GLU A 416 -33.34 -3.30 0.91
N LEU A 417 -32.43 -2.36 1.20
CA LEU A 417 -32.23 -1.84 2.55
C LEU A 417 -33.51 -1.18 3.08
N ARG A 418 -34.17 -0.34 2.27
CA ARG A 418 -35.40 0.37 2.64
C ARG A 418 -36.59 -0.55 2.87
N ALA A 419 -36.61 -1.71 2.20
CA ALA A 419 -37.62 -2.74 2.44
C ALA A 419 -37.47 -3.38 3.83
N ILE A 420 -36.26 -3.44 4.38
CA ILE A 420 -35.97 -3.96 5.73
C ILE A 420 -36.18 -2.85 6.77
N ALA A 421 -35.57 -1.68 6.55
CA ALA A 421 -35.67 -0.51 7.42
C ALA A 421 -35.85 0.72 6.53
N THR A 422 -37.05 1.33 6.53
CA THR A 422 -37.35 2.44 5.63
C THR A 422 -36.53 3.68 5.95
N ILE A 423 -36.34 3.94 7.26
CA ILE A 423 -35.47 4.99 7.80
C ILE A 423 -34.45 4.37 8.76
N PRO A 424 -33.29 5.03 9.00
CA PRO A 424 -32.26 4.51 9.92
C PRO A 424 -32.79 4.14 11.30
N ASN A 425 -33.76 4.90 11.83
CA ASN A 425 -34.33 4.60 13.14
C ASN A 425 -35.18 3.33 13.21
N ASP A 426 -35.66 2.81 12.08
CA ASP A 426 -36.41 1.54 12.04
C ASP A 426 -35.50 0.34 12.32
N VAL A 427 -34.18 0.47 12.13
CA VAL A 427 -33.22 -0.57 12.49
C VAL A 427 -33.28 -0.90 13.99
N ASN A 428 -33.59 0.09 14.84
CA ASN A 428 -33.75 -0.14 16.28
C ASN A 428 -34.97 -1.00 16.63
N LYS A 429 -35.92 -1.16 15.70
CA LYS A 429 -37.15 -1.95 15.86
C LYS A 429 -36.98 -3.39 15.42
N LEU A 430 -35.82 -3.76 14.85
CA LEU A 430 -35.53 -5.14 14.43
C LEU A 430 -35.30 -6.02 15.66
N ILE A 431 -36.29 -6.85 16.00
CA ILE A 431 -36.26 -7.74 17.17
C ILE A 431 -35.69 -9.12 16.81
N SER A 432 -35.98 -9.64 15.61
CA SER A 432 -35.50 -10.94 15.16
C SER A 432 -34.02 -10.90 14.81
N GLU A 433 -33.25 -11.92 15.19
CA GLU A 433 -31.85 -12.06 14.76
C GLU A 433 -31.75 -12.17 13.23
N ASP A 434 -32.69 -12.86 12.58
CA ASP A 434 -32.73 -12.99 11.12
C ASP A 434 -32.87 -11.62 10.43
N ASP A 435 -33.71 -10.73 10.97
CA ASP A 435 -33.91 -9.39 10.40
C ASP A 435 -32.67 -8.51 10.60
N GLN A 436 -31.99 -8.64 11.74
CA GLN A 436 -30.71 -7.97 11.99
C GLN A 436 -29.62 -8.47 11.04
N VAL A 437 -29.52 -9.79 10.83
CA VAL A 437 -28.60 -10.40 9.86
C VAL A 437 -28.89 -9.91 8.44
N ASN A 438 -30.17 -9.84 8.05
CA ASN A 438 -30.57 -9.34 6.73
C ASN A 438 -30.20 -7.86 6.55
N PHE A 439 -30.42 -7.02 7.58
CA PHE A 439 -29.98 -5.64 7.56
C PHE A 439 -28.45 -5.52 7.43
N VAL A 440 -27.69 -6.29 8.22
CA VAL A 440 -26.22 -6.29 8.17
C VAL A 440 -25.75 -6.69 6.78
N LYS A 441 -26.29 -7.76 6.19
CA LYS A 441 -25.94 -8.19 4.83
C LYS A 441 -26.28 -7.12 3.77
N ALA A 442 -27.46 -6.50 3.86
CA ALA A 442 -27.88 -5.46 2.93
C ALA A 442 -27.00 -4.22 3.02
N PHE A 443 -26.71 -3.74 4.24
CA PHE A 443 -25.88 -2.55 4.44
C PHE A 443 -24.40 -2.82 4.07
N ARG A 444 -23.88 -4.01 4.39
CA ARG A 444 -22.55 -4.45 3.97
C ARG A 444 -22.38 -4.45 2.45
N ASN A 445 -23.40 -4.92 1.72
CA ASN A 445 -23.41 -4.83 0.25
C ASN A 445 -23.32 -3.37 -0.23
N LEU A 446 -24.06 -2.45 0.41
CA LEU A 446 -23.96 -1.02 0.08
C LEU A 446 -22.58 -0.43 0.39
N ILE A 447 -21.96 -0.79 1.51
CA ILE A 447 -20.60 -0.34 1.84
C ILE A 447 -19.60 -0.82 0.77
N ARG A 448 -19.66 -2.10 0.36
CA ARG A 448 -18.80 -2.64 -0.70
C ARG A 448 -19.01 -1.91 -2.03
N LEU A 449 -20.26 -1.73 -2.44
CA LEU A 449 -20.58 -0.99 -3.66
C LEU A 449 -20.11 0.46 -3.58
N GLN A 450 -20.22 1.10 -2.42
CA GLN A 450 -19.73 2.46 -2.19
C GLN A 450 -18.20 2.53 -2.28
N ASP A 451 -17.46 1.58 -1.70
CA ASP A 451 -16.00 1.56 -1.76
C ASP A 451 -15.49 1.48 -3.21
N VAL A 452 -16.05 0.54 -3.99
CA VAL A 452 -15.76 0.43 -5.42
C VAL A 452 -16.14 1.73 -6.15
N SER A 453 -17.34 2.26 -5.90
CA SER A 453 -17.84 3.49 -6.55
C SER A 453 -16.96 4.70 -6.24
N LYS A 454 -16.54 4.87 -4.98
CA LYS A 454 -15.68 5.97 -4.52
C LYS A 454 -14.33 5.99 -5.21
N SER A 455 -13.87 4.85 -5.74
CA SER A 455 -12.62 4.83 -6.50
C SER A 455 -12.74 5.55 -7.84
N PHE A 456 -13.92 5.60 -8.47
CA PHE A 456 -14.12 6.26 -9.76
C PHE A 456 -14.01 7.78 -9.65
N THR A 457 -13.50 8.42 -10.70
CA THR A 457 -13.30 9.88 -10.68
C THR A 457 -14.59 10.68 -10.81
N GLU A 458 -15.62 10.08 -11.41
CA GLU A 458 -16.95 10.66 -11.60
C GLU A 458 -17.86 10.53 -10.36
N PHE A 459 -17.43 9.79 -9.32
CA PHE A 459 -18.26 9.51 -8.17
C PHE A 459 -18.79 10.77 -7.47
N SER A 460 -20.10 10.78 -7.28
CA SER A 460 -20.83 11.80 -6.52
C SER A 460 -22.01 11.17 -5.80
N PHE A 461 -22.23 11.57 -4.54
CA PHE A 461 -23.43 11.18 -3.79
C PHE A 461 -24.73 11.66 -4.44
N SER A 462 -24.68 12.67 -5.33
CA SER A 462 -25.85 13.12 -6.09
C SER A 462 -26.45 12.06 -7.02
N ASP A 463 -25.65 11.07 -7.41
CA ASP A 463 -26.06 10.03 -8.35
C ASP A 463 -26.73 8.85 -7.64
N LEU A 464 -26.70 8.84 -6.30
CA LEU A 464 -27.22 7.79 -5.44
C LEU A 464 -28.63 8.14 -4.96
N ASN A 465 -29.47 7.11 -4.80
CA ASN A 465 -30.80 7.21 -4.20
C ASN A 465 -30.77 7.33 -2.66
N LEU A 466 -29.59 7.60 -2.11
CA LEU A 466 -29.30 7.75 -0.68
C LEU A 466 -28.26 8.85 -0.52
N ASP A 467 -28.60 9.90 0.21
CA ASP A 467 -27.68 10.99 0.51
C ASP A 467 -26.62 10.56 1.55
N GLU A 468 -25.54 11.33 1.61
CA GLU A 468 -24.39 11.06 2.46
C GLU A 468 -24.75 11.00 3.95
N GLN A 469 -25.62 11.90 4.43
CA GLN A 469 -26.03 11.94 5.83
C GLN A 469 -26.82 10.68 6.20
N THR A 470 -27.82 10.32 5.39
CA THR A 470 -28.62 9.12 5.64
C THR A 470 -27.77 7.85 5.57
N PHE A 471 -26.76 7.79 4.70
CA PHE A 471 -25.82 6.68 4.66
C PHE A 471 -25.02 6.54 5.97
N GLU A 472 -24.49 7.65 6.50
CA GLU A 472 -23.78 7.67 7.79
C GLU A 472 -24.70 7.33 8.98
N ASP A 473 -25.98 7.68 8.90
CA ASP A 473 -26.97 7.30 9.92
C ASP A 473 -27.22 5.77 9.92
N TYR A 474 -27.34 5.13 8.74
CA TYR A 474 -27.43 3.67 8.64
C TYR A 474 -26.14 2.98 9.08
N LYS A 475 -24.97 3.55 8.75
CA LYS A 475 -23.66 3.08 9.22
C LYS A 475 -23.56 3.10 10.72
N SER A 476 -24.05 4.15 11.38
CA SER A 476 -24.13 4.22 12.84
C SER A 476 -24.96 3.06 13.41
N LYS A 477 -26.10 2.73 12.77
CA LYS A 477 -26.95 1.61 13.19
C LYS A 477 -26.33 0.25 12.96
N TYR A 478 -25.58 0.10 11.88
CA TYR A 478 -24.79 -1.09 11.60
C TYR A 478 -23.72 -1.34 12.68
N LEU A 479 -23.02 -0.29 13.10
CA LEU A 479 -22.05 -0.36 14.20
C LEU A 479 -22.73 -0.62 15.56
N ASP A 480 -23.91 -0.05 15.81
CA ASP A 480 -24.69 -0.34 17.03
C ASP A 480 -25.01 -1.85 17.16
N ILE A 481 -25.30 -2.55 16.05
CA ILE A 481 -25.56 -4.00 16.05
C ILE A 481 -24.27 -4.78 16.33
N TYR A 482 -23.15 -4.38 15.74
CA TYR A 482 -21.84 -4.99 16.00
C TYR A 482 -21.42 -4.88 17.47
N ASP A 483 -21.61 -3.70 18.09
CA ASP A 483 -21.25 -3.50 19.50
C ASP A 483 -22.13 -4.31 20.47
N LYS A 484 -23.42 -4.47 20.14
CA LYS A 484 -24.37 -5.27 20.94
C LYS A 484 -24.04 -6.75 20.95
N THR A 485 -23.62 -7.29 19.80
CA THR A 485 -23.23 -8.72 19.69
C THR A 485 -21.98 -9.01 20.50
N ARG A 486 -20.97 -8.13 20.46
CA ARG A 486 -19.71 -8.30 21.22
C ARG A 486 -19.87 -8.19 22.75
N SER A 487 -20.94 -7.56 23.24
CA SER A 487 -21.15 -7.28 24.67
C SER A 487 -21.90 -8.40 25.43
N LYS A 488 -22.29 -9.50 24.76
CA LYS A 488 -22.94 -10.64 25.41
C LYS A 488 -21.92 -11.57 26.09
N PRO A 489 -22.19 -12.09 27.31
CA PRO A 489 -21.30 -13.04 27.98
C PRO A 489 -21.27 -14.42 27.29
N ASP A 490 -20.12 -15.09 27.39
CA ASP A 490 -19.64 -16.34 26.75
C ASP A 490 -20.56 -17.60 26.82
N ASP A 491 -21.73 -17.51 27.46
CA ASP A 491 -22.66 -18.63 27.71
C ASP A 491 -23.86 -18.71 26.72
N GLU A 492 -24.04 -17.74 25.81
CA GLU A 492 -25.08 -17.74 24.75
C GLU A 492 -24.49 -17.91 23.33
N LYS A 493 -23.71 -18.97 23.10
CA LYS A 493 -22.86 -19.21 21.92
C LYS A 493 -23.55 -19.55 20.59
N GLU A 494 -24.85 -19.27 20.42
CA GLU A 494 -25.57 -19.55 19.18
C GLU A 494 -26.35 -18.31 18.72
N SER A 495 -25.65 -17.21 18.43
CA SER A 495 -26.26 -16.03 17.79
C SER A 495 -25.87 -15.97 16.32
N LEU A 496 -26.86 -15.93 15.42
CA LEU A 496 -26.64 -15.92 13.97
C LEU A 496 -25.91 -14.66 13.49
N VAL A 497 -25.95 -13.59 14.29
CA VAL A 497 -25.30 -12.31 13.98
C VAL A 497 -23.79 -12.38 14.22
N GLU A 498 -23.31 -13.20 15.16
CA GLU A 498 -21.87 -13.38 15.43
C GLU A 498 -21.15 -14.15 14.31
N GLU A 499 -21.88 -14.93 13.51
CA GLU A 499 -21.34 -15.64 12.34
C GLU A 499 -21.14 -14.72 11.12
N VAL A 500 -21.69 -13.51 11.13
CA VAL A 500 -21.61 -12.57 10.00
C VAL A 500 -20.37 -11.71 10.14
N ASP A 501 -19.51 -11.71 9.11
CA ASP A 501 -18.42 -10.75 9.03
C ASP A 501 -18.94 -9.34 8.74
N PHE A 502 -18.63 -8.40 9.64
CA PHE A 502 -19.06 -7.00 9.56
C PHE A 502 -18.15 -6.13 8.68
N GLU A 503 -17.00 -6.62 8.20
CA GLU A 503 -16.10 -5.88 7.29
C GLU A 503 -15.78 -4.46 7.75
N LEU A 504 -15.45 -4.33 9.04
CA LEU A 504 -15.22 -3.03 9.69
C LEU A 504 -14.07 -2.24 9.06
N GLU A 505 -13.21 -2.87 8.26
CA GLU A 505 -12.15 -2.20 7.50
C GLU A 505 -12.69 -1.30 6.39
N LEU A 506 -13.81 -1.66 5.76
CA LEU A 506 -14.47 -0.87 4.71
C LEU A 506 -15.19 0.35 5.28
N ILE A 507 -15.65 0.20 6.52
CA ILE A 507 -16.12 1.31 7.32
C ILE A 507 -14.85 2.08 7.64
N HIS A 508 -14.54 3.06 6.79
CA HIS A 508 -13.73 4.17 7.20
C HIS A 508 -14.33 4.66 8.51
N ARG A 509 -13.70 4.23 9.62
CA ARG A 509 -13.32 5.17 10.65
C ARG A 509 -12.53 6.20 9.86
N ASP A 510 -13.23 7.22 9.37
CA ASP A 510 -12.68 8.54 9.53
C ASP A 510 -12.33 8.53 11.01
N GLU A 511 -11.08 8.17 11.32
CA GLU A 511 -10.57 8.38 12.65
C GLU A 511 -10.97 9.82 12.88
N ILE A 512 -11.88 10.06 13.81
CA ILE A 512 -12.16 11.39 14.29
C ILE A 512 -10.85 11.76 14.98
N ASN A 513 -9.90 12.18 14.15
CA ASN A 513 -8.56 12.47 14.56
C ASN A 513 -8.65 13.71 15.41
N VAL A 514 -7.61 13.94 16.21
CA VAL A 514 -7.56 15.11 17.09
C VAL A 514 -7.89 16.37 16.30
N THR A 515 -7.45 16.47 15.04
CA THR A 515 -7.74 17.59 14.14
C THR A 515 -9.23 17.79 13.83
N TYR A 516 -10.03 16.73 13.67
CA TYR A 516 -11.48 16.84 13.46
C TYR A 516 -12.19 17.22 14.77
N ILE A 517 -11.81 16.61 15.89
CA ILE A 517 -12.32 17.00 17.23
C ILE A 517 -12.01 18.47 17.50
N LEU A 518 -10.77 18.90 17.26
CA LEU A 518 -10.32 20.28 17.44
C LEU A 518 -11.07 21.25 16.52
N LYS A 519 -11.40 20.86 15.28
CA LYS A 519 -12.26 21.68 14.40
C LYS A 519 -13.68 21.82 14.95
N LEU A 520 -14.27 20.74 15.44
CA LEU A 520 -15.59 20.77 16.08
C LEU A 520 -15.57 21.66 17.34
N LEU A 521 -14.55 21.52 18.18
CA LEU A 521 -14.37 22.33 19.39
C LEU A 521 -14.09 23.81 19.07
N ALA A 522 -13.33 24.10 18.00
CA ALA A 522 -13.07 25.47 17.55
C ALA A 522 -14.35 26.16 17.03
N ASN A 523 -15.23 25.42 16.35
CA ASN A 523 -16.54 25.93 15.96
C ASN A 523 -17.41 26.18 17.20
N LEU A 524 -17.44 25.24 18.14
CA LEU A 524 -18.16 25.38 19.41
C LEU A 524 -17.67 26.60 20.21
N GLN A 525 -16.38 26.92 20.20
CA GLN A 525 -15.79 28.09 20.86
C GLN A 525 -16.25 29.42 20.25
N ARG A 526 -16.46 29.48 18.92
CA ARG A 526 -16.92 30.71 18.26
C ARG A 526 -18.32 31.11 18.75
N ASP A 527 -19.16 30.11 18.99
CA ASP A 527 -20.55 30.29 19.41
C ASP A 527 -20.67 30.65 20.91
N ILE A 528 -19.62 30.43 21.72
CA ILE A 528 -19.54 30.91 23.12
C ILE A 528 -19.49 32.44 23.20
N LYS A 529 -19.01 33.13 22.16
CA LYS A 529 -18.81 34.59 22.17
C LYS A 529 -20.04 35.40 21.77
N ASP A 530 -21.10 34.75 21.30
CA ASP A 530 -22.38 35.39 20.97
C ASP A 530 -23.45 35.01 22.01
N ASP A 531 -23.81 35.97 22.88
CA ASP A 531 -24.80 35.80 23.98
C ASP A 531 -26.22 35.39 23.50
N ALA A 532 -26.48 35.38 22.19
CA ALA A 532 -27.79 35.11 21.59
C ALA A 532 -28.09 33.62 21.32
N THR A 533 -27.15 32.71 21.55
CA THR A 533 -27.20 31.32 21.05
C THR A 533 -26.85 30.25 22.10
N GLN A 534 -27.32 30.44 23.33
CA GLN A 534 -27.09 29.49 24.43
C GLN A 534 -27.76 28.12 24.20
N GLU A 535 -28.88 28.10 23.46
CA GLU A 535 -29.58 26.88 23.06
C GLU A 535 -28.82 26.14 21.94
N ASP A 536 -28.27 26.87 20.96
CA ASP A 536 -27.45 26.30 19.89
C ASP A 536 -26.12 25.73 20.41
N TYR A 537 -25.49 26.40 21.39
CA TYR A 537 -24.31 25.87 22.08
C TYR A 537 -24.59 24.52 22.75
N GLN A 538 -25.73 24.38 23.44
CA GLN A 538 -26.11 23.11 24.08
C GLN A 538 -26.45 22.03 23.06
N ASN A 539 -27.12 22.39 21.96
CA ASN A 539 -27.45 21.46 20.87
C ASN A 539 -26.19 20.96 20.15
N GLN A 540 -25.23 21.85 19.86
CA GLN A 540 -23.95 21.48 19.25
C GLN A 540 -23.06 20.69 20.21
N LYS A 541 -23.00 21.06 21.51
CA LYS A 541 -22.31 20.28 22.55
C LYS A 541 -22.88 18.86 22.61
N ALA A 542 -24.20 18.73 22.66
CA ALA A 542 -24.88 17.42 22.68
C ALA A 542 -24.57 16.61 21.42
N SER A 543 -24.59 17.25 20.24
CA SER A 543 -24.26 16.62 18.96
C SER A 543 -22.81 16.13 18.91
N ILE A 544 -21.85 16.94 19.40
CA ILE A 544 -20.42 16.57 19.47
C ILE A 544 -20.21 15.40 20.43
N LEU A 545 -20.81 15.43 21.62
CA LEU A 545 -20.72 14.34 22.60
C LEU A 545 -21.40 13.06 22.10
N GLU A 546 -22.48 13.19 21.33
CA GLU A 546 -23.15 12.05 20.68
C GLU A 546 -22.29 11.45 19.58
N LEU A 547 -21.67 12.27 18.72
CA LEU A 547 -20.74 11.84 17.68
C LEU A 547 -19.53 11.11 18.27
N ILE A 548 -18.91 11.66 19.32
CA ILE A 548 -17.82 11.04 20.07
C ILE A 548 -18.25 9.72 20.71
N GLY A 549 -19.48 9.66 21.25
CA GLY A 549 -20.03 8.47 21.90
C GLY A 549 -20.33 7.31 20.94
N LYS A 550 -20.56 7.61 19.66
CA LYS A 550 -20.79 6.63 18.59
C LYS A 550 -19.50 5.93 18.12
N GLU A 551 -18.33 6.49 18.41
CA GLU A 551 -17.06 5.90 17.99
C GLU A 551 -16.41 5.05 19.09
N ALA A 552 -16.18 3.77 18.81
CA ALA A 552 -15.70 2.79 19.79
C ALA A 552 -14.35 3.16 20.45
N GLN A 553 -13.47 3.85 19.72
CA GLN A 553 -12.16 4.30 20.24
C GLN A 553 -12.22 5.60 21.06
N LEU A 554 -13.26 6.41 20.87
CA LEU A 554 -13.45 7.66 21.63
C LEU A 554 -14.38 7.51 22.83
N ARG A 555 -15.09 6.37 22.94
CA ARG A 555 -15.97 6.07 24.07
C ARG A 555 -15.24 6.11 25.42
N SER A 556 -14.01 5.60 25.48
CA SER A 556 -13.16 5.65 26.69
C SER A 556 -12.65 7.05 27.03
N LYS A 557 -12.75 7.99 26.09
CA LYS A 557 -12.26 9.38 26.15
C LYS A 557 -13.38 10.41 26.30
N ARG A 558 -14.64 9.98 26.21
CA ARG A 558 -15.82 10.84 26.24
C ARG A 558 -15.84 11.71 27.49
N ASP A 559 -15.54 11.12 28.64
CA ASP A 559 -15.52 11.82 29.92
C ASP A 559 -14.42 12.90 29.98
N LEU A 560 -13.24 12.64 29.40
CA LEU A 560 -12.17 13.64 29.28
C LEU A 560 -12.56 14.80 28.36
N LEU A 561 -13.18 14.50 27.21
CA LEU A 561 -13.64 15.52 26.27
C LEU A 561 -14.78 16.35 26.85
N GLU A 562 -15.71 15.73 27.57
CA GLU A 562 -16.77 16.41 28.31
C GLU A 562 -16.18 17.33 29.39
N LYS A 563 -15.21 16.85 30.16
CA LYS A 563 -14.49 17.65 31.16
C LYS A 563 -13.75 18.84 30.53
N PHE A 564 -13.13 18.66 29.36
CA PHE A 564 -12.48 19.75 28.61
C PHE A 564 -13.47 20.82 28.16
N ILE A 565 -14.59 20.40 27.55
CA ILE A 565 -15.66 21.30 27.05
C ILE A 565 -16.28 22.10 28.18
N GLU A 566 -16.41 21.52 29.37
CA GLU A 566 -17.06 22.18 30.51
C GLU A 566 -16.12 23.09 31.29
N GLN A 567 -14.86 22.68 31.47
CA GLN A 567 -13.96 23.33 32.42
C GLN A 567 -12.92 24.24 31.77
N ARG A 568 -12.51 23.96 30.53
CA ARG A 568 -11.39 24.66 29.87
C ARG A 568 -11.80 25.45 28.63
N LEU A 569 -12.67 24.88 27.80
CA LEU A 569 -13.14 25.53 26.57
C LEU A 569 -13.81 26.91 26.82
N PRO A 570 -14.61 27.13 27.89
CA PRO A 570 -15.24 28.42 28.16
C PRO A 570 -14.26 29.50 28.67
N THR A 571 -13.11 29.09 29.19
CA THR A 571 -12.09 29.97 29.79
C THR A 571 -10.92 30.26 28.85
N LEU A 572 -11.02 29.88 27.57
CA LEU A 572 -9.92 29.96 26.62
C LEU A 572 -9.70 31.41 26.15
N GLU A 573 -8.51 31.95 26.43
CA GLU A 573 -8.20 33.34 26.11
C GLU A 573 -7.98 33.54 24.60
N PRO A 574 -8.29 34.71 24.02
CA PRO A 574 -8.19 34.94 22.58
C PRO A 574 -6.79 34.79 21.97
N GLN A 575 -5.75 34.76 22.81
CA GLN A 575 -4.34 34.65 22.40
C GLN A 575 -3.81 33.20 22.50
N GLU A 576 -4.57 32.29 23.12
CA GLU A 576 -4.17 30.91 23.32
C GLU A 576 -4.61 30.05 22.11
N LYS A 577 -3.71 29.18 21.64
CA LYS A 577 -4.04 28.20 20.58
C LYS A 577 -4.81 27.04 21.20
N LEU A 578 -5.98 26.71 20.64
CA LEU A 578 -6.84 25.63 21.12
C LEU A 578 -6.09 24.29 21.19
N GLU A 579 -5.24 24.03 20.20
CA GLU A 579 -4.40 22.83 20.13
C GLU A 579 -3.51 22.68 21.37
N THR A 580 -2.81 23.75 21.76
CA THR A 580 -1.90 23.77 22.91
C THR A 580 -2.66 23.60 24.22
N VAL A 581 -3.78 24.33 24.39
CA VAL A 581 -4.60 24.22 25.61
C VAL A 581 -5.21 22.83 25.77
N PHE A 582 -5.59 22.20 24.66
CA PHE A 582 -6.09 20.83 24.65
C PHE A 582 -5.00 19.83 25.07
N GLN A 583 -3.78 19.96 24.53
CA GLN A 583 -2.63 19.12 24.91
C GLN A 583 -2.26 19.26 26.39
N ASP A 584 -2.22 20.49 26.89
CA ASP A 584 -1.88 20.78 28.28
C ASP A 584 -2.90 20.16 29.24
N PHE A 585 -4.20 20.32 28.94
CA PHE A 585 -5.26 19.68 29.71
C PHE A 585 -5.14 18.16 29.68
N TRP A 586 -4.92 17.58 28.50
CA TRP A 586 -4.79 16.13 28.33
C TRP A 586 -3.60 15.56 29.12
N THR A 587 -2.48 16.28 29.11
CA THR A 587 -1.27 15.93 29.86
C THR A 587 -1.50 16.01 31.37
N GLN A 588 -2.20 17.05 31.83
CA GLN A 588 -2.52 17.24 33.24
C GLN A 588 -3.44 16.13 33.77
N GLU A 589 -4.52 15.80 33.05
CA GLU A 589 -5.43 14.71 33.42
C GLU A 589 -4.71 13.35 33.47
N ARG A 590 -3.74 13.13 32.56
CA ARG A 590 -2.91 11.92 32.58
C ARG A 590 -2.04 11.85 33.83
N ILE A 591 -1.40 12.96 34.20
CA ILE A 591 -0.58 13.03 35.42
C ILE A 591 -1.44 12.75 36.65
N GLU A 592 -2.61 13.37 36.74
CA GLU A 592 -3.55 13.16 37.86
C GLU A 592 -4.05 11.70 37.93
N ALA A 593 -4.35 11.07 36.80
CA ALA A 593 -4.76 9.67 36.76
C ALA A 593 -3.64 8.71 37.24
N ILE A 594 -2.39 8.98 36.86
CA ILE A 594 -1.22 8.21 37.31
C ILE A 594 -0.98 8.42 38.81
N GLU A 595 -1.12 9.65 39.30
CA GLU A 595 -0.99 9.96 40.73
C GLU A 595 -2.08 9.29 41.56
N GLN A 596 -3.33 9.28 41.08
CA GLN A 596 -4.44 8.56 41.73
C GLN A 596 -4.17 7.06 41.77
N LEU A 597 -3.72 6.45 40.67
CA LEU A 597 -3.31 5.05 40.64
C LEU A 597 -2.22 4.75 41.69
N CYS A 598 -1.23 5.64 41.79
CA CYS A 598 -0.14 5.48 42.74
C CYS A 598 -0.60 5.62 44.19
N LEU A 599 -1.55 6.52 44.48
CA LEU A 599 -2.13 6.69 45.81
C LEU A 599 -3.00 5.50 46.22
N GLU A 600 -3.86 5.01 45.33
CA GLU A 600 -4.78 3.90 45.61
C GLU A 600 -4.06 2.57 45.83
N GLU A 601 -3.01 2.32 45.06
CA GLU A 601 -2.27 1.05 45.08
C GLU A 601 -0.93 1.15 45.87
N ASN A 602 -0.66 2.31 46.49
CA ASN A 602 0.55 2.61 47.24
C ASN A 602 1.85 2.34 46.45
N LEU A 603 1.93 2.92 45.26
CA LEU A 603 3.03 2.75 44.30
C LEU A 603 3.91 4.01 44.19
N GLN A 604 5.12 3.83 43.67
CA GLN A 604 6.04 4.91 43.32
C GLN A 604 5.76 5.43 41.92
N VAL A 605 5.41 6.72 41.83
CA VAL A 605 5.09 7.42 40.57
C VAL A 605 6.21 7.26 39.53
N THR A 606 7.47 7.38 39.95
CA THR A 606 8.64 7.25 39.05
C THR A 606 8.73 5.87 38.42
N THR A 607 8.46 4.80 39.18
CA THR A 607 8.51 3.43 38.67
C THR A 607 7.30 3.10 37.80
N VAL A 608 6.11 3.62 38.12
CA VAL A 608 4.91 3.46 37.30
C VAL A 608 5.08 4.16 35.94
N ASN A 609 5.66 5.36 35.92
CA ASN A 609 5.99 6.05 34.67
C ASN A 609 7.00 5.26 33.82
N GLN A 610 8.00 4.64 34.44
CA GLN A 610 8.95 3.77 33.73
C GLN A 610 8.24 2.52 33.16
N MET A 611 7.32 1.91 33.91
CA MET A 611 6.54 0.77 33.42
C MET A 611 5.68 1.12 32.20
N ILE A 612 5.05 2.30 32.22
CA ILE A 612 4.28 2.81 31.08
C ILE A 612 5.21 3.01 29.87
N ALA A 613 6.38 3.61 30.07
CA ALA A 613 7.37 3.81 29.00
C ALA A 613 7.90 2.48 28.42
N ASP A 614 8.22 1.51 29.28
CA ASP A 614 8.68 0.19 28.88
C ASP A 614 7.59 -0.60 28.15
N TYR A 615 6.33 -0.49 28.60
CA TYR A 615 5.17 -1.08 27.92
C TYR A 615 4.97 -0.46 26.53
N LYS A 616 5.04 0.87 26.40
CA LYS A 616 4.95 1.57 25.10
C LYS A 616 6.06 1.14 24.13
N PHE A 617 7.28 0.93 24.63
CA PHE A 617 8.40 0.54 23.79
C PHE A 617 8.38 -0.95 23.39
N SER A 618 7.91 -1.83 24.28
CA SER A 618 8.06 -3.28 24.10
C SER A 618 6.76 -4.07 23.87
N GLY A 619 5.60 -3.46 24.12
CA GLY A 619 4.29 -4.11 24.06
C GLY A 619 4.07 -5.22 25.10
N LYS A 620 4.98 -5.34 26.09
CA LYS A 620 4.97 -6.41 27.08
C LYS A 620 4.51 -5.90 28.44
N GLU A 621 3.63 -6.67 29.08
CA GLU A 621 3.22 -6.41 30.46
C GLU A 621 4.43 -6.32 31.39
N PRO A 622 4.40 -5.41 32.38
CA PRO A 622 5.49 -5.25 33.33
C PRO A 622 5.78 -6.55 34.10
N LEU A 623 7.06 -6.90 34.23
CA LEU A 623 7.47 -8.08 34.98
C LEU A 623 7.10 -7.96 36.46
N ARG A 624 6.84 -9.12 37.09
CA ARG A 624 6.49 -9.20 38.52
C ARG A 624 7.55 -8.56 39.44
N GLU A 625 8.82 -8.58 39.03
CA GLU A 625 9.91 -7.97 39.78
C GLU A 625 9.83 -6.44 39.73
N THR A 626 9.55 -5.86 38.56
CA THR A 626 9.33 -4.42 38.37
C THR A 626 8.11 -3.95 39.19
N MET A 627 7.04 -4.75 39.21
CA MET A 627 5.84 -4.49 40.02
C MET A 627 6.12 -4.51 41.53
N LEU A 628 7.00 -5.41 41.98
CA LEU A 628 7.44 -5.45 43.36
C LEU A 628 8.31 -4.25 43.75
N SER A 629 9.13 -3.73 42.82
CA SER A 629 9.94 -2.54 43.08
C SER A 629 9.13 -1.24 43.10
N ALA A 630 7.97 -1.20 42.43
CA ALA A 630 7.09 -0.03 42.46
C ALA A 630 6.27 0.09 43.76
N CYS A 631 6.07 -0.99 44.51
CA CYS A 631 5.28 -0.96 45.75
C CYS A 631 6.08 -0.31 46.89
N ASN A 632 5.52 0.73 47.54
CA ASN A 632 6.14 1.34 48.72
C ASN A 632 6.21 0.36 49.91
N GLU A 633 5.23 -0.55 50.01
CA GLU A 633 5.20 -1.64 50.98
C GLU A 633 5.02 -2.98 50.28
N LYS A 634 5.81 -4.00 50.64
CA LYS A 634 5.79 -5.30 49.96
C LYS A 634 4.52 -6.10 50.33
N PRO A 635 3.63 -6.39 49.38
CA PRO A 635 2.42 -7.17 49.66
C PRO A 635 2.74 -8.64 49.99
N LYS A 636 1.86 -9.27 50.77
CA LYS A 636 1.97 -10.69 51.16
C LYS A 636 1.88 -11.60 49.94
N LEU A 637 2.59 -12.74 49.97
CA LEU A 637 2.70 -13.68 48.85
C LEU A 637 1.35 -14.11 48.24
N LEU A 638 0.32 -14.28 49.08
CA LEU A 638 -1.03 -14.69 48.67
C LEU A 638 -1.83 -13.56 48.00
N GLU A 639 -1.49 -12.29 48.24
CA GLU A 639 -2.20 -11.11 47.74
C GLU A 639 -1.59 -10.57 46.44
N ARG A 640 -0.32 -10.89 46.16
CA ARG A 640 0.45 -10.42 45.00
C ARG A 640 -0.24 -10.66 43.66
N LYS A 641 -0.79 -11.86 43.44
CA LYS A 641 -1.44 -12.20 42.16
C LYS A 641 -2.66 -11.31 41.89
N LYS A 642 -3.41 -10.95 42.93
CA LYS A 642 -4.62 -10.13 42.83
C LYS A 642 -4.27 -8.64 42.67
N ILE A 643 -3.30 -8.15 43.44
CA ILE A 643 -2.84 -6.75 43.36
C ILE A 643 -2.20 -6.50 41.99
N PHE A 644 -1.31 -7.38 41.51
CA PHE A 644 -0.65 -7.18 40.23
C PHE A 644 -1.61 -7.25 39.05
N GLY A 645 -2.58 -8.17 39.05
CA GLY A 645 -3.62 -8.20 38.01
C GLY A 645 -4.42 -6.91 37.96
N ARG A 646 -4.74 -6.33 39.13
CA ARG A 646 -5.47 -5.05 39.22
C ARG A 646 -4.63 -3.85 38.78
N VAL A 647 -3.36 -3.78 39.20
CA VAL A 647 -2.43 -2.70 38.80
C VAL A 647 -2.18 -2.73 37.30
N VAL A 648 -1.97 -3.92 36.71
CA VAL A 648 -1.81 -4.06 35.26
C VAL A 648 -3.08 -3.65 34.53
N ALA A 649 -4.25 -4.09 34.97
CA ALA A 649 -5.52 -3.68 34.36
C ALA A 649 -5.73 -2.16 34.39
N LYS A 650 -5.46 -1.50 35.54
CA LYS A 650 -5.57 -0.03 35.66
C LYS A 650 -4.51 0.70 34.84
N LEU A 651 -3.30 0.16 34.75
CA LEU A 651 -2.23 0.73 33.93
C LEU A 651 -2.57 0.66 32.44
N LEU A 652 -3.08 -0.49 31.98
CA LEU A 652 -3.57 -0.66 30.61
C LEU A 652 -4.77 0.25 30.32
N ASP A 653 -5.67 0.46 31.28
CA ASP A 653 -6.80 1.38 31.13
C ASP A 653 -6.33 2.83 30.94
N ILE A 654 -5.34 3.28 31.73
CA ILE A 654 -4.72 4.61 31.56
C ILE A 654 -4.05 4.74 30.19
N ILE A 655 -3.27 3.73 29.76
CA ILE A 655 -2.63 3.75 28.44
C ILE A 655 -3.68 3.80 27.33
N ASN A 656 -4.69 2.94 27.39
CA ASN A 656 -5.75 2.88 26.39
C ASN A 656 -6.55 4.20 26.32
N LYS A 657 -6.75 4.84 27.48
CA LYS A 657 -7.50 6.10 27.60
C LYS A 657 -6.72 7.30 27.08
N PHE A 658 -5.43 7.40 27.39
CA PHE A 658 -4.64 8.60 27.10
C PHE A 658 -3.75 8.49 25.86
N ASP A 659 -3.35 7.28 25.44
CA ASP A 659 -2.29 7.07 24.46
C ASP A 659 -2.74 6.39 23.14
N ASP A 660 -3.85 5.64 23.13
CA ASP A 660 -4.14 4.68 22.04
C ASP A 660 -4.91 5.21 20.82
N ALA A 661 -5.11 6.53 20.66
CA ALA A 661 -5.73 7.09 19.43
C ALA A 661 -5.67 8.62 19.29
N LEU A 662 -4.78 9.31 20.00
CA LEU A 662 -4.51 10.73 19.72
C LEU A 662 -3.10 10.73 19.16
N GLY A 663 -2.98 10.65 17.83
CA GLY A 663 -1.69 10.70 17.15
C GLY A 663 -0.82 11.81 17.74
N GLU A 664 0.47 11.54 17.87
CA GLU A 664 1.47 12.53 18.28
C GLU A 664 1.22 13.83 17.52
N LEU A 665 0.62 14.81 18.19
CA LEU A 665 0.68 16.19 17.77
C LEU A 665 2.15 16.57 17.93
N GLY A 666 2.90 16.42 16.85
CA GLY A 666 4.34 16.62 16.83
C GLY A 666 4.70 17.93 17.51
N GLU A 667 5.69 17.86 18.39
CA GLU A 667 6.43 19.04 18.81
C GLU A 667 7.05 19.66 17.56
N GLU A 668 6.43 20.75 17.07
CA GLU A 668 7.10 21.68 16.17
C GLU A 668 8.16 22.41 17.00
N GLU A 669 9.42 21.94 16.93
CA GLU A 669 10.61 22.77 17.09
C GLU A 669 11.25 23.11 15.74
#